data_AF-A0A9P5HV45-F1
#
_entry.id   AF-A0A9P5HV45-F1
#
_cell.length_a   1.000
_cell.length_b   1.000
_cell.length_c   1.000
_cell.angle_alpha   90.00
_cell.angle_beta   90.00
_cell.angle_gamma   90.00
#
_symmetry.space_group_name_H-M   'P 1'
#
loop_
_entity.id
_entity.type
_entity.pdbx_description
1 polymer ?
#
loop_
_entity_poly.entity_id
_entity_poly.type
_entity_poly.pdbx_seq_one_letter_code
_entity_poly.pdbx_strand_id
1 'polypeptide(L)'
;MASPAPCKFFASGYCMRGEDCRYSHEKTTIIPQVSISAKKPSEVATSHSTQDPRSQIPCYHHSRGNCRNGSACPYSHTAEKQKEKAAEADLDPEGKQNYDNFTRDFGGALAKFDVGAQVSKISLPTDFSAARIDGLPLDVTAESFVSLLRKKGVHLMPECVRIRRYDDTASADVKVDDPTFAKGFCSKLNEKTFLKTKYPNMKASHVSAGLQSGTNSHQIECKKIQCSWFKPSRTVWLHFRSENVAEKVSERINSKSFKVLGQTIRSQPPTGRMASLLGPLTWTVMLPNLPAMTTQKDIPTYITLPHHIPQRIEIGEVNYDVEGEEASAIVMSLLLGVGPIEWSQISTELEGKRAKAVARYYEESDARAAVTSLQDMPLPFCKALTLTVQLISTAKFKVASSIFNAIQSRIRTVSQIWNEQHLKFKIYPSAGLKQQYRVLKIEGEASKDVAAAKEALNGILDGITVMDGDKPLWTSSLMGNGTVFQKFKRIQQDHGVIILRNKRKQEIKLYGPEENCKEVESIITTIIGNASYTAHIIELKPEDFRWACNGGFRMIATALGDNIATFDIVSRPRRILIAGTEKEYETALKMIGKKESKPQSESVTAKEDCVVCWGTADNPILTKCNHVYCIECFELSCSAASSNGKTFSINCHGDMGRCQVSFSLEELQEILSSKAFEDILEASFSSHIQRNPQTFRYCPKPNCDTIYRVTDTMHFNTCTECCTVICTYCHHQHDNKTCAEYEYESSGKYEATLKMMEKIGIKSCPKCKTSIEKTDGCNHIECKCGAHLCWVCLESFEYSKLCYDHMSAKHGGCFSLPFLQE
;
A
#
# COMPACT_ATOMS: atom_id res chain seq x y z
N MET A 1 -7.31 -51.56 -63.85
CA MET A 1 -7.87 -51.31 -62.51
C MET A 1 -6.88 -50.45 -61.74
N ALA A 2 -7.32 -49.57 -60.84
CA ALA A 2 -6.44 -48.70 -60.06
C ALA A 2 -6.73 -48.88 -58.56
N SER A 3 -5.69 -48.96 -57.74
CA SER A 3 -5.80 -49.18 -56.30
C SER A 3 -6.43 -47.97 -55.59
N PRO A 4 -7.28 -48.16 -54.57
CA PRO A 4 -7.89 -47.06 -53.82
C PRO A 4 -6.82 -46.29 -53.02
N ALA A 5 -6.86 -44.96 -53.09
CA ALA A 5 -5.91 -44.10 -52.37
C ALA A 5 -6.03 -44.27 -50.84
N PRO A 6 -4.94 -44.08 -50.07
CA PRO A 6 -4.95 -44.24 -48.61
C PRO A 6 -5.69 -43.11 -47.88
N CYS A 7 -6.37 -43.42 -46.78
CA CYS A 7 -7.15 -42.45 -46.04
C CYS A 7 -6.28 -41.56 -45.13
N LYS A 8 -6.09 -40.29 -45.50
CA LYS A 8 -5.38 -39.30 -44.66
C LYS A 8 -5.96 -39.20 -43.24
N PHE A 9 -7.28 -39.24 -43.08
CA PHE A 9 -7.92 -39.17 -41.76
C PHE A 9 -7.64 -40.39 -40.88
N PHE A 10 -7.36 -41.57 -41.46
CA PHE A 10 -6.95 -42.76 -40.71
C PHE A 10 -5.48 -42.68 -40.30
N ALA A 11 -4.61 -42.23 -41.21
CA ALA A 11 -3.20 -41.95 -40.89
C ALA A 11 -3.04 -40.90 -39.76
N SER A 12 -3.98 -39.97 -39.62
CA SER A 12 -4.04 -39.01 -38.51
C SER A 12 -4.84 -39.47 -37.28
N GLY A 13 -5.45 -40.66 -37.30
CA GLY A 13 -6.18 -41.23 -36.15
C GLY A 13 -7.64 -40.77 -35.95
N TYR A 14 -8.23 -40.01 -36.89
CA TYR A 14 -9.57 -39.40 -36.76
C TYR A 14 -10.63 -39.96 -37.72
N CYS A 15 -10.39 -41.11 -38.38
CA CYS A 15 -11.35 -41.69 -39.33
C CYS A 15 -12.53 -42.38 -38.64
N MET A 16 -13.64 -41.67 -38.46
CA MET A 16 -14.87 -42.22 -37.86
C MET A 16 -15.71 -43.12 -38.79
N ARG A 17 -15.13 -43.65 -39.88
CA ARG A 17 -15.83 -44.51 -40.86
C ARG A 17 -15.40 -45.98 -40.86
N GLY A 18 -14.52 -46.40 -39.94
CA GLY A 18 -14.18 -47.81 -39.74
C GLY A 18 -13.74 -48.50 -41.03
N GLU A 19 -14.33 -49.67 -41.34
CA GLU A 19 -14.05 -50.42 -42.56
C GLU A 19 -14.94 -49.99 -43.75
N ASP A 20 -16.02 -49.24 -43.52
CA ASP A 20 -16.87 -48.61 -44.56
C ASP A 20 -16.19 -47.40 -45.25
N CYS A 21 -14.88 -47.24 -45.07
CA CYS A 21 -14.11 -46.16 -45.64
C CYS A 21 -13.70 -46.47 -47.09
N ARG A 22 -14.08 -45.59 -48.03
CA ARG A 22 -13.77 -45.72 -49.48
C ARG A 22 -12.29 -45.49 -49.84
N TYR A 23 -11.40 -45.49 -48.86
CA TYR A 23 -9.96 -45.18 -48.97
C TYR A 23 -9.17 -46.13 -48.07
N SER A 24 -8.04 -46.69 -48.54
CA SER A 24 -7.36 -47.79 -47.84
C SER A 24 -6.87 -47.40 -46.43
N HIS A 25 -6.97 -48.34 -45.50
CA HIS A 25 -6.57 -48.27 -44.10
C HIS A 25 -5.41 -49.24 -43.76
N GLU A 26 -4.76 -49.83 -44.75
CA GLU A 26 -3.62 -50.73 -44.53
C GLU A 26 -2.43 -49.98 -43.90
N LYS A 27 -1.82 -50.59 -42.88
CA LYS A 27 -0.83 -49.94 -42.00
C LYS A 27 0.60 -50.26 -42.40
N THR A 28 1.43 -49.23 -42.51
CA THR A 28 2.89 -49.39 -42.40
C THR A 28 3.28 -49.45 -40.91
N THR A 29 3.96 -50.52 -40.49
CA THR A 29 4.57 -50.70 -39.15
C THR A 29 5.70 -49.67 -38.93
N ILE A 30 6.18 -49.29 -37.72
CA ILE A 30 6.70 -49.99 -36.53
C ILE A 30 6.54 -48.97 -35.34
N ILE A 31 5.91 -49.20 -34.17
CA ILE A 31 6.14 -50.14 -33.02
C ILE A 31 7.31 -49.72 -32.08
N PRO A 32 7.24 -49.89 -30.73
CA PRO A 32 6.13 -49.89 -29.76
C PRO A 32 6.23 -48.62 -28.86
N GLN A 33 5.79 -48.43 -27.60
CA GLN A 33 5.02 -49.16 -26.55
C GLN A 33 3.80 -48.25 -26.13
N VAL A 34 3.11 -48.22 -24.97
CA VAL A 34 3.18 -48.83 -23.61
C VAL A 34 1.73 -49.11 -23.11
N SER A 35 1.59 -49.86 -22.02
CA SER A 35 0.35 -50.12 -21.26
C SER A 35 -0.04 -48.92 -20.35
N ILE A 36 -1.25 -48.77 -19.79
CA ILE A 36 -2.01 -49.70 -18.90
C ILE A 36 -3.54 -49.64 -19.15
N SER A 37 -4.21 -50.75 -18.82
CA SER A 37 -5.65 -51.00 -19.04
C SER A 37 -6.60 -50.16 -18.18
N ALA A 38 -7.80 -49.92 -18.71
CA ALA A 38 -8.99 -49.55 -17.93
C ALA A 38 -10.03 -50.70 -17.97
N LYS A 39 -10.67 -51.01 -16.83
CA LYS A 39 -11.87 -51.86 -16.77
C LYS A 39 -13.09 -51.00 -16.43
N LYS A 40 -14.14 -51.15 -17.25
CA LYS A 40 -15.54 -50.76 -16.96
C LYS A 40 -16.15 -51.74 -15.92
N PRO A 41 -17.30 -51.47 -15.26
CA PRO A 41 -18.56 -51.08 -15.93
C PRO A 41 -19.52 -50.12 -15.17
N SER A 42 -20.60 -49.72 -15.87
CA SER A 42 -22.00 -49.53 -15.40
C SER A 42 -22.32 -48.58 -14.21
N GLU A 43 -23.46 -47.86 -14.14
CA GLU A 43 -24.57 -47.64 -15.09
C GLU A 43 -25.44 -46.41 -14.68
N VAL A 44 -26.66 -46.33 -15.26
CA VAL A 44 -27.78 -45.40 -14.98
C VAL A 44 -27.76 -44.12 -15.84
N ALA A 45 -28.96 -43.72 -16.27
CA ALA A 45 -29.20 -42.83 -17.41
C ALA A 45 -29.96 -41.55 -17.04
N THR A 46 -29.87 -40.54 -17.92
CA THR A 46 -30.92 -39.52 -18.09
C THR A 46 -31.00 -39.09 -19.56
N SER A 47 -32.18 -38.62 -19.97
CA SER A 47 -32.55 -38.36 -21.37
C SER A 47 -32.16 -36.97 -21.87
N HIS A 48 -31.73 -36.86 -23.14
CA HIS A 48 -31.76 -35.58 -23.89
C HIS A 48 -32.24 -35.75 -25.34
N SER A 49 -32.77 -34.66 -25.89
CA SER A 49 -33.54 -34.60 -27.14
C SER A 49 -32.64 -34.54 -28.39
N THR A 50 -33.02 -35.28 -29.43
CA THR A 50 -32.42 -35.19 -30.77
C THR A 50 -32.99 -33.98 -31.53
N GLN A 51 -32.23 -32.89 -31.61
CA GLN A 51 -32.52 -31.80 -32.57
C GLN A 51 -31.95 -32.13 -33.95
N ASP A 52 -32.69 -31.76 -35.01
CA ASP A 52 -32.23 -31.91 -36.40
C ASP A 52 -31.04 -30.96 -36.66
N PRO A 53 -29.86 -31.45 -37.10
CA PRO A 53 -28.67 -30.62 -37.30
C PRO A 53 -28.86 -29.51 -38.37
N ARG A 54 -29.86 -29.61 -39.24
CA ARG A 54 -30.19 -28.55 -40.23
C ARG A 54 -30.68 -27.27 -39.56
N SER A 55 -31.29 -27.37 -38.37
CA SER A 55 -31.78 -26.21 -37.60
C SER A 55 -30.69 -25.27 -37.10
N GLN A 56 -29.41 -25.65 -37.21
CA GLN A 56 -28.25 -24.82 -36.89
C GLN A 56 -27.71 -24.03 -38.11
N ILE A 57 -28.17 -24.32 -39.33
CA ILE A 57 -27.66 -23.74 -40.59
C ILE A 57 -28.63 -22.64 -41.06
N PRO A 58 -28.20 -21.38 -41.28
CA PRO A 58 -29.09 -20.30 -41.72
C PRO A 58 -29.75 -20.52 -43.08
N CYS A 59 -31.03 -20.18 -43.20
CA CYS A 59 -31.80 -20.32 -44.44
C CYS A 59 -31.45 -19.24 -45.48
N TYR A 60 -30.75 -19.66 -46.54
CA TYR A 60 -30.33 -18.81 -47.67
C TYR A 60 -31.49 -18.06 -48.36
N HIS A 61 -32.70 -18.62 -48.37
CA HIS A 61 -33.87 -17.97 -48.96
C HIS A 61 -34.50 -16.93 -48.01
N HIS A 62 -34.35 -17.06 -46.69
CA HIS A 62 -34.88 -16.08 -45.74
C HIS A 62 -33.98 -14.85 -45.64
N SER A 63 -32.64 -15.01 -45.66
CA SER A 63 -31.70 -13.86 -45.68
C SER A 63 -31.83 -12.98 -46.95
N ARG A 64 -32.62 -13.42 -47.93
CA ARG A 64 -33.03 -12.67 -49.13
C ARG A 64 -34.55 -12.41 -49.22
N GLY A 65 -35.26 -12.51 -48.10
CA GLY A 65 -36.69 -12.15 -47.96
C GLY A 65 -37.72 -13.13 -48.55
N ASN A 66 -37.30 -14.21 -49.21
CA ASN A 66 -38.14 -15.02 -50.11
C ASN A 66 -38.36 -16.49 -49.65
N CYS A 67 -38.30 -16.79 -48.35
CA CYS A 67 -38.55 -18.15 -47.85
C CYS A 67 -40.06 -18.45 -47.75
N ARG A 68 -40.55 -19.36 -48.61
CA ARG A 68 -41.97 -19.75 -48.66
C ARG A 68 -42.43 -20.70 -47.55
N ASN A 69 -41.51 -21.33 -46.81
CA ASN A 69 -41.84 -22.38 -45.82
C ASN A 69 -42.03 -21.84 -44.39
N GLY A 70 -41.90 -20.53 -44.16
CA GLY A 70 -42.19 -19.90 -42.87
C GLY A 70 -41.46 -20.55 -41.68
N SER A 71 -42.19 -20.78 -40.59
CA SER A 71 -41.71 -21.47 -39.37
C SER A 71 -41.49 -22.97 -39.54
N ALA A 72 -41.93 -23.58 -40.66
CA ALA A 72 -41.70 -24.98 -40.99
C ALA A 72 -40.45 -25.21 -41.86
N CYS A 73 -39.58 -24.20 -42.00
CA CYS A 73 -38.31 -24.38 -42.69
C CYS A 73 -37.34 -25.22 -41.82
N PRO A 74 -36.69 -26.27 -42.36
CA PRO A 74 -35.71 -27.07 -41.61
C PRO A 74 -34.36 -26.35 -41.39
N TYR A 75 -34.22 -25.11 -41.86
CA TYR A 75 -33.02 -24.28 -41.75
C TYR A 75 -33.30 -23.06 -40.87
N SER A 76 -32.30 -22.61 -40.11
CA SER A 76 -32.46 -21.54 -39.11
C SER A 76 -32.94 -20.23 -39.71
N HIS A 77 -33.95 -19.65 -39.07
CA HIS A 77 -34.53 -18.35 -39.42
C HIS A 77 -34.17 -17.23 -38.41
N THR A 78 -33.46 -17.53 -37.32
CA THR A 78 -33.20 -16.58 -36.23
C THR A 78 -32.01 -15.65 -36.52
N ALA A 79 -32.21 -14.65 -37.37
CA ALA A 79 -31.19 -13.67 -37.76
C ALA A 79 -30.72 -12.73 -36.62
N GLU A 80 -31.37 -12.76 -35.45
CA GLU A 80 -31.08 -11.85 -34.34
C GLU A 80 -29.88 -12.29 -33.48
N LYS A 81 -29.61 -13.61 -33.38
CA LYS A 81 -28.50 -14.19 -32.60
C LYS A 81 -27.11 -14.05 -33.23
N GLN A 82 -26.94 -13.17 -34.22
CA GLN A 82 -25.63 -12.82 -34.79
C GLN A 82 -25.22 -11.36 -34.56
N LYS A 83 -26.11 -10.48 -34.07
CA LYS A 83 -25.68 -9.14 -33.60
C LYS A 83 -24.86 -9.20 -32.31
N GLU A 84 -25.11 -10.20 -31.46
CA GLU A 84 -24.38 -10.43 -30.20
C GLU A 84 -22.96 -11.00 -30.40
N LYS A 85 -22.56 -11.33 -31.64
CA LYS A 85 -21.26 -11.94 -31.96
C LYS A 85 -20.28 -11.05 -32.73
N ALA A 86 -20.60 -9.76 -32.87
CA ALA A 86 -19.76 -8.76 -33.54
C ALA A 86 -19.02 -7.82 -32.57
N ALA A 87 -18.96 -8.19 -31.27
CA ALA A 87 -18.41 -7.38 -30.19
C ALA A 87 -17.32 -8.11 -29.38
N GLU A 88 -16.46 -8.87 -30.06
CA GLU A 88 -15.21 -9.39 -29.47
C GLU A 88 -14.17 -8.26 -29.36
N ALA A 89 -14.31 -7.44 -28.32
CA ALA A 89 -13.25 -6.58 -27.80
C ALA A 89 -12.42 -7.36 -26.75
N ASP A 90 -11.20 -6.89 -26.46
CA ASP A 90 -10.21 -7.62 -25.64
C ASP A 90 -10.76 -8.08 -24.27
N LEU A 91 -10.70 -9.40 -24.04
CA LEU A 91 -11.06 -10.05 -22.78
C LEU A 91 -9.81 -10.67 -22.12
N ASP A 92 -9.54 -10.25 -20.89
CA ASP A 92 -8.53 -10.85 -20.01
C ASP A 92 -9.01 -12.26 -19.55
N PRO A 93 -8.12 -13.24 -19.28
CA PRO A 93 -8.43 -14.61 -18.80
C PRO A 93 -9.50 -14.84 -17.71
N GLU A 94 -9.98 -13.81 -17.00
CA GLU A 94 -11.14 -13.92 -16.09
C GLU A 94 -12.52 -13.62 -16.73
N GLY A 95 -12.57 -13.28 -18.03
CA GLY A 95 -13.82 -13.17 -18.79
C GLY A 95 -14.73 -11.98 -18.43
N LYS A 96 -14.18 -10.91 -17.87
CA LYS A 96 -14.89 -9.66 -17.56
C LYS A 96 -14.56 -8.58 -18.59
N GLN A 97 -15.56 -7.80 -18.99
CA GLN A 97 -15.32 -6.56 -19.74
C GLN A 97 -14.54 -5.58 -18.84
N ASN A 98 -13.39 -5.10 -19.33
CA ASN A 98 -12.44 -4.33 -18.54
C ASN A 98 -12.79 -2.83 -18.52
N TYR A 99 -13.95 -2.50 -17.99
CA TYR A 99 -14.34 -1.11 -17.71
C TYR A 99 -13.50 -0.56 -16.54
N ASP A 100 -12.96 0.65 -16.72
CA ASP A 100 -12.34 1.40 -15.63
C ASP A 100 -13.37 1.66 -14.54
N ASN A 101 -13.03 1.37 -13.29
CA ASN A 101 -13.91 1.60 -12.13
C ASN A 101 -13.73 3.00 -11.53
N PHE A 102 -12.93 3.85 -12.18
CA PHE A 102 -12.56 5.21 -11.79
C PHE A 102 -12.17 5.32 -10.30
N THR A 103 -11.45 4.30 -9.83
CA THR A 103 -10.80 4.29 -8.52
C THR A 103 -9.29 4.35 -8.72
N ARG A 104 -8.60 5.18 -7.93
CA ARG A 104 -7.14 5.36 -7.97
C ARG A 104 -6.55 5.32 -6.56
N ASP A 105 -5.27 4.96 -6.48
CA ASP A 105 -4.48 5.04 -5.24
C ASP A 105 -3.71 6.38 -5.25
N PHE A 106 -4.06 7.27 -4.33
CA PHE A 106 -3.40 8.56 -4.13
C PHE A 106 -3.15 8.76 -2.63
N GLY A 107 -1.92 9.15 -2.27
CA GLY A 107 -1.56 9.40 -0.86
C GLY A 107 -1.81 8.21 0.08
N GLY A 108 -1.75 6.97 -0.41
CA GLY A 108 -2.05 5.76 0.37
C GLY A 108 -3.53 5.50 0.64
N ALA A 109 -4.43 6.22 -0.03
CA ALA A 109 -5.88 6.05 0.03
C ALA A 109 -6.47 5.70 -1.34
N LEU A 110 -7.59 4.96 -1.34
CA LEU A 110 -8.39 4.76 -2.56
C LEU A 110 -9.38 5.92 -2.72
N ALA A 111 -9.15 6.74 -3.74
CA ALA A 111 -10.08 7.76 -4.19
C ALA A 111 -10.96 7.19 -5.31
N LYS A 112 -12.28 7.27 -5.15
CA LYS A 112 -13.25 7.05 -6.23
C LYS A 112 -13.69 8.40 -6.79
N PHE A 113 -13.80 8.47 -8.11
CA PHE A 113 -14.28 9.63 -8.85
C PHE A 113 -15.65 9.36 -9.48
N ASP A 114 -16.46 10.41 -9.54
CA ASP A 114 -17.73 10.48 -10.27
C ASP A 114 -17.64 11.60 -11.34
N VAL A 115 -18.78 11.96 -11.95
CA VAL A 115 -18.91 12.94 -13.06
C VAL A 115 -18.18 14.27 -12.75
N GLY A 116 -17.61 14.89 -13.78
CA GLY A 116 -16.80 16.11 -13.66
C GLY A 116 -15.45 15.87 -12.99
N ALA A 117 -14.98 14.61 -12.94
CA ALA A 117 -13.82 14.17 -12.17
C ALA A 117 -13.89 14.53 -10.68
N GLN A 118 -15.09 14.64 -10.10
CA GLN A 118 -15.25 14.96 -8.68
C GLN A 118 -14.95 13.73 -7.82
N VAL A 119 -14.11 13.88 -6.78
CA VAL A 119 -13.93 12.84 -5.75
C VAL A 119 -15.25 12.61 -5.02
N SER A 120 -15.80 11.39 -5.15
CA SER A 120 -17.05 10.98 -4.49
C SER A 120 -16.82 10.20 -3.20
N LYS A 121 -15.68 9.49 -3.09
CA LYS A 121 -15.27 8.81 -1.85
C LYS A 121 -13.76 8.71 -1.73
N ILE A 122 -13.25 8.86 -0.51
CA ILE A 122 -11.88 8.50 -0.10
C ILE A 122 -11.98 7.39 0.93
N SER A 123 -11.22 6.31 0.76
CA SER A 123 -11.17 5.17 1.67
C SER A 123 -9.72 4.82 2.02
N LEU A 124 -9.34 4.95 3.29
CA LEU A 124 -8.01 4.61 3.81
C LEU A 124 -7.95 3.14 4.28
N PRO A 125 -6.76 2.51 4.36
CA PRO A 125 -6.59 1.17 4.91
C PRO A 125 -7.10 1.00 6.34
N THR A 126 -7.11 2.08 7.13
CA THR A 126 -7.60 2.16 8.51
C THR A 126 -9.12 2.09 8.65
N ASP A 127 -9.86 2.26 7.55
CA ASP A 127 -11.31 2.49 7.59
C ASP A 127 -12.06 1.16 7.55
N PHE A 128 -11.37 0.15 7.04
CA PHE A 128 -11.90 -1.18 6.91
C PHE A 128 -11.46 -2.04 8.09
N SER A 129 -12.41 -2.77 8.67
CA SER A 129 -12.09 -3.98 9.43
C SER A 129 -12.59 -5.21 8.68
N ALA A 130 -12.01 -6.36 9.00
CA ALA A 130 -12.37 -7.62 8.37
C ALA A 130 -12.34 -8.78 9.36
N ALA A 131 -13.23 -9.74 9.12
CA ALA A 131 -13.38 -10.94 9.92
C ALA A 131 -13.59 -12.15 9.01
N ARG A 132 -12.95 -13.28 9.32
CA ARG A 132 -13.30 -14.58 8.73
C ARG A 132 -14.22 -15.34 9.66
N ILE A 133 -15.23 -15.97 9.07
CA ILE A 133 -16.07 -16.97 9.72
C ILE A 133 -15.72 -18.31 9.07
N ASP A 134 -15.04 -19.17 9.83
CA ASP A 134 -14.72 -20.54 9.44
C ASP A 134 -15.82 -21.50 9.92
N GLY A 135 -15.94 -22.67 9.30
CA GLY A 135 -16.89 -23.72 9.71
C GLY A 135 -18.32 -23.53 9.19
N LEU A 136 -18.46 -22.92 8.00
CA LEU A 136 -19.72 -22.82 7.27
C LEU A 136 -19.94 -24.04 6.35
N PRO A 137 -21.19 -24.39 6.00
CA PRO A 137 -21.47 -25.50 5.09
C PRO A 137 -21.16 -25.12 3.63
N LEU A 138 -20.87 -26.12 2.78
CA LEU A 138 -20.40 -25.92 1.40
C LEU A 138 -21.43 -25.23 0.47
N ASP A 139 -22.72 -25.37 0.76
CA ASP A 139 -23.84 -24.77 0.02
C ASP A 139 -23.99 -23.26 0.25
N VAL A 140 -23.28 -22.68 1.23
CA VAL A 140 -23.42 -21.27 1.61
C VAL A 140 -23.11 -20.32 0.44
N THR A 141 -24.00 -19.37 0.19
CA THR A 141 -23.84 -18.24 -0.74
C THR A 141 -23.76 -16.92 0.03
N ALA A 142 -23.27 -15.84 -0.60
CA ALA A 142 -23.09 -14.55 0.08
C ALA A 142 -24.44 -14.00 0.56
N GLU A 143 -25.48 -14.16 -0.25
CA GLU A 143 -26.86 -13.74 0.02
C GLU A 143 -27.46 -14.56 1.18
N SER A 144 -27.24 -15.88 1.18
CA SER A 144 -27.71 -16.75 2.26
C SER A 144 -27.05 -16.43 3.61
N PHE A 145 -25.76 -16.08 3.58
CA PHE A 145 -24.97 -15.72 4.74
C PHE A 145 -25.36 -14.34 5.28
N VAL A 146 -25.52 -13.34 4.41
CA VAL A 146 -26.06 -12.02 4.75
C VAL A 146 -27.47 -12.12 5.34
N SER A 147 -28.32 -12.99 4.78
CA SER A 147 -29.68 -13.26 5.30
C SER A 147 -29.65 -13.91 6.69
N LEU A 148 -28.71 -14.82 6.96
CA LEU A 148 -28.50 -15.42 8.28
C LEU A 148 -28.07 -14.38 9.32
N LEU A 149 -27.14 -13.48 8.97
CA LEU A 149 -26.64 -12.42 9.84
C LEU A 149 -27.69 -11.32 10.10
N ARG A 150 -28.49 -10.96 9.09
CA ARG A 150 -29.59 -9.99 9.21
C ARG A 150 -30.63 -10.42 10.25
N LYS A 151 -30.92 -11.72 10.35
CA LYS A 151 -31.81 -12.32 11.38
C LYS A 151 -31.27 -12.21 12.82
N LYS A 152 -30.04 -11.72 12.99
CA LYS A 152 -29.37 -11.48 14.28
C LYS A 152 -28.92 -10.02 14.45
N GLY A 153 -29.50 -9.09 13.68
CA GLY A 153 -29.23 -7.65 13.79
C GLY A 153 -27.91 -7.19 13.19
N VAL A 154 -27.25 -8.01 12.35
CA VAL A 154 -26.04 -7.61 11.61
C VAL A 154 -26.40 -7.38 10.15
N HIS A 155 -26.32 -6.12 9.72
CA HIS A 155 -26.66 -5.70 8.36
C HIS A 155 -25.39 -5.59 7.51
N LEU A 156 -25.37 -6.28 6.38
CA LEU A 156 -24.29 -6.34 5.41
C LEU A 156 -24.88 -6.38 4.00
N MET A 157 -24.07 -6.05 2.99
CA MET A 157 -24.37 -6.32 1.58
C MET A 157 -23.60 -7.57 1.10
N PRO A 158 -24.09 -8.32 0.10
CA PRO A 158 -23.39 -9.47 -0.46
C PRO A 158 -21.96 -9.16 -0.93
N GLU A 159 -21.71 -7.98 -1.51
CA GLU A 159 -20.39 -7.55 -2.00
C GLU A 159 -19.32 -7.47 -0.89
N CYS A 160 -19.72 -7.29 0.37
CA CYS A 160 -18.83 -7.31 1.53
C CYS A 160 -18.29 -8.71 1.86
N VAL A 161 -18.86 -9.78 1.27
CA VAL A 161 -18.64 -11.17 1.65
C VAL A 161 -17.94 -11.95 0.53
N ARG A 162 -16.77 -12.53 0.83
CA ARG A 162 -16.05 -13.45 -0.06
C ARG A 162 -16.04 -14.84 0.54
N ILE A 163 -16.74 -15.78 -0.09
CA ILE A 163 -16.79 -17.18 0.34
C ILE A 163 -15.66 -17.97 -0.33
N ARG A 164 -14.86 -18.64 0.49
CA ARG A 164 -13.92 -19.68 0.07
C ARG A 164 -14.52 -21.04 0.39
N ARG A 165 -14.26 -22.01 -0.47
CA ARG A 165 -14.59 -23.42 -0.22
C ARG A 165 -13.30 -24.21 -0.16
N TYR A 166 -13.24 -25.09 0.82
CA TYR A 166 -12.24 -26.14 1.03
C TYR A 166 -12.95 -27.49 0.88
N ASP A 167 -12.23 -28.59 0.88
CA ASP A 167 -12.80 -29.91 0.52
C ASP A 167 -13.95 -30.33 1.45
N ASP A 168 -13.81 -30.10 2.76
CA ASP A 168 -14.82 -30.46 3.79
C ASP A 168 -15.68 -29.29 4.31
N THR A 169 -15.26 -28.02 4.10
CA THR A 169 -15.88 -26.84 4.75
C THR A 169 -15.80 -25.57 3.90
N ALA A 170 -16.68 -24.61 4.19
CA ALA A 170 -16.59 -23.25 3.67
C ALA A 170 -16.19 -22.23 4.75
N SER A 171 -15.59 -21.13 4.31
CA SER A 171 -15.30 -19.96 5.14
C SER A 171 -15.73 -18.69 4.42
N ALA A 172 -16.25 -17.70 5.15
CA ALA A 172 -16.57 -16.38 4.61
C ALA A 172 -15.62 -15.33 5.18
N ASP A 173 -14.85 -14.64 4.34
CA ASP A 173 -14.24 -13.37 4.73
C ASP A 173 -15.28 -12.26 4.54
N VAL A 174 -15.52 -11.46 5.58
CA VAL A 174 -16.33 -10.24 5.54
C VAL A 174 -15.39 -9.05 5.67
N LYS A 175 -15.45 -8.09 4.74
CA LYS A 175 -14.76 -6.80 4.83
C LYS A 175 -15.80 -5.68 4.83
N VAL A 176 -15.76 -4.81 5.84
CA VAL A 176 -16.71 -3.70 6.03
C VAL A 176 -15.95 -2.40 6.16
N ASP A 177 -16.53 -1.32 5.64
CA ASP A 177 -16.08 0.06 5.79
C ASP A 177 -16.50 0.63 7.16
N ASP A 178 -16.04 -0.06 8.20
CA ASP A 178 -16.18 0.29 9.61
C ASP A 178 -14.97 -0.32 10.36
N PRO A 179 -14.11 0.48 11.02
CA PRO A 179 -12.94 -0.02 11.73
C PRO A 179 -13.29 -0.79 13.01
N THR A 180 -14.48 -0.55 13.58
CA THR A 180 -14.95 -1.18 14.82
C THR A 180 -15.66 -2.51 14.57
N PHE A 181 -16.23 -2.70 13.36
CA PHE A 181 -17.07 -3.84 13.00
C PHE A 181 -16.48 -5.18 13.44
N ALA A 182 -15.24 -5.51 13.07
CA ALA A 182 -14.65 -6.82 13.36
C ALA A 182 -14.57 -7.12 14.88
N LYS A 183 -14.29 -6.11 15.73
CA LYS A 183 -14.16 -6.28 17.20
C LYS A 183 -15.52 -6.61 17.83
N GLY A 184 -16.57 -5.89 17.42
CA GLY A 184 -17.94 -6.17 17.84
C GLY A 184 -18.52 -7.47 17.25
N PHE A 185 -18.26 -7.72 15.97
CA PHE A 185 -18.78 -8.85 15.19
C PHE A 185 -18.18 -10.19 15.62
N CYS A 186 -16.84 -10.26 15.79
CA CYS A 186 -16.18 -11.48 16.27
C CYS A 186 -16.59 -11.82 17.71
N SER A 187 -16.81 -10.81 18.56
CA SER A 187 -17.30 -11.02 19.93
C SER A 187 -18.71 -11.63 19.91
N LYS A 188 -19.67 -10.94 19.27
CA LYS A 188 -21.08 -11.38 19.16
C LYS A 188 -21.24 -12.76 18.53
N LEU A 189 -20.47 -13.08 17.48
CA LEU A 189 -20.56 -14.40 16.81
C LEU A 189 -19.98 -15.55 17.64
N ASN A 190 -18.99 -15.29 18.49
CA ASN A 190 -18.33 -16.34 19.28
C ASN A 190 -19.06 -16.64 20.60
N GLU A 191 -19.96 -15.77 21.06
CA GLU A 191 -20.87 -16.04 22.18
C GLU A 191 -21.67 -17.34 21.98
N LYS A 192 -21.94 -18.06 23.07
CA LYS A 192 -22.54 -19.41 23.05
C LYS A 192 -23.95 -19.46 22.44
N THR A 193 -24.64 -18.34 22.35
CA THR A 193 -26.07 -18.20 22.00
C THR A 193 -26.34 -17.76 20.56
N PHE A 194 -25.34 -17.25 19.82
CA PHE A 194 -25.60 -16.51 18.58
C PHE A 194 -26.03 -17.44 17.43
N LEU A 195 -25.19 -18.42 17.06
CA LEU A 195 -25.44 -19.37 15.96
C LEU A 195 -24.97 -20.83 16.21
N LYS A 196 -24.27 -21.11 17.32
CA LYS A 196 -23.61 -22.40 17.58
C LYS A 196 -24.55 -23.61 17.73
N THR A 197 -25.85 -23.38 17.96
CA THR A 197 -26.88 -24.43 17.98
C THR A 197 -27.25 -24.98 16.60
N LYS A 198 -26.95 -24.26 15.51
CA LYS A 198 -27.12 -24.74 14.13
C LYS A 198 -25.79 -25.00 13.43
N TYR A 199 -24.75 -24.24 13.76
CA TYR A 199 -23.41 -24.38 13.17
C TYR A 199 -22.37 -24.50 14.29
N PRO A 200 -22.16 -25.70 14.87
CA PRO A 200 -21.33 -25.88 16.08
C PRO A 200 -19.85 -25.58 15.84
N ASN A 201 -19.36 -25.87 14.63
CA ASN A 201 -17.98 -25.63 14.21
C ASN A 201 -17.71 -24.16 13.82
N MET A 202 -18.74 -23.31 13.82
CA MET A 202 -18.64 -21.95 13.32
C MET A 202 -17.87 -21.04 14.29
N LYS A 203 -16.78 -20.44 13.81
CA LYS A 203 -15.92 -19.55 14.60
C LYS A 203 -15.62 -18.28 13.82
N ALA A 204 -15.80 -17.13 14.47
CA ALA A 204 -15.36 -15.84 13.94
C ALA A 204 -13.94 -15.50 14.40
N SER A 205 -13.12 -14.97 13.51
CA SER A 205 -11.77 -14.47 13.80
C SER A 205 -11.52 -13.17 13.04
N HIS A 206 -10.76 -12.25 13.62
CA HIS A 206 -10.28 -11.08 12.90
C HIS A 206 -9.35 -11.49 11.76
N VAL A 207 -9.31 -10.72 10.67
CA VAL A 207 -8.30 -10.85 9.61
C VAL A 207 -7.83 -9.47 9.16
N SER A 208 -6.56 -9.34 8.79
CA SER A 208 -6.00 -8.08 8.30
C SER A 208 -6.77 -7.55 7.08
N ALA A 209 -7.40 -6.37 7.23
CA ALA A 209 -8.37 -5.79 6.28
C ALA A 209 -7.73 -5.10 5.04
N GLY A 210 -6.70 -5.72 4.46
CA GLY A 210 -5.87 -5.13 3.40
C GLY A 210 -6.66 -4.55 2.22
N LEU A 211 -6.11 -3.50 1.61
CA LEU A 211 -6.54 -3.03 0.28
C LEU A 211 -6.31 -4.15 -0.76
N GLN A 212 -7.01 -4.04 -1.90
CA GLN A 212 -6.98 -5.10 -2.92
C GLN A 212 -5.58 -5.24 -3.56
N SER A 213 -5.31 -6.42 -4.13
CA SER A 213 -3.96 -6.85 -4.55
C SER A 213 -3.41 -6.12 -5.79
N GLY A 214 -3.15 -4.82 -5.69
CA GLY A 214 -2.44 -4.00 -6.67
C GLY A 214 -1.45 -3.02 -6.04
N THR A 215 -1.59 -2.68 -4.77
CA THR A 215 -0.75 -1.69 -4.07
C THR A 215 0.67 -2.23 -3.84
N ASN A 216 1.65 -1.71 -4.60
CA ASN A 216 3.07 -1.93 -4.32
C ASN A 216 3.59 -1.13 -3.10
N SER A 217 2.72 -0.35 -2.44
CA SER A 217 2.98 0.41 -1.21
C SER A 217 3.87 -0.37 -0.24
N HIS A 218 5.05 0.17 0.07
CA HIS A 218 6.04 -0.45 0.95
C HIS A 218 5.66 -0.24 2.42
N GLN A 219 4.55 -0.86 2.81
CA GLN A 219 3.85 -0.57 4.06
C GLN A 219 4.74 -0.80 5.28
N ILE A 220 4.87 0.26 6.07
CA ILE A 220 5.24 0.19 7.47
C ILE A 220 4.02 -0.30 8.26
N GLU A 221 4.24 -1.27 9.14
CA GLU A 221 3.28 -1.81 10.09
C GLU A 221 3.78 -1.55 11.52
N CYS A 222 3.09 -0.70 12.28
CA CYS A 222 3.36 -0.48 13.70
C CYS A 222 2.41 -1.26 14.62
N LYS A 223 1.97 -2.44 14.16
CA LYS A 223 1.02 -3.33 14.86
C LYS A 223 1.69 -4.37 15.76
N LYS A 224 3.02 -4.34 15.90
CA LYS A 224 3.84 -5.35 16.59
C LYS A 224 4.45 -4.77 17.86
N ILE A 225 4.47 -5.55 18.93
CA ILE A 225 5.17 -5.25 20.19
C ILE A 225 6.19 -6.32 20.56
N GLN A 226 7.20 -5.94 21.34
CA GLN A 226 8.11 -6.82 22.06
C GLN A 226 7.96 -6.52 23.54
N CYS A 227 7.58 -7.52 24.34
CA CYS A 227 7.56 -7.44 25.79
C CYS A 227 8.62 -8.35 26.41
N SER A 228 9.11 -8.00 27.60
CA SER A 228 10.08 -8.80 28.34
C SER A 228 9.97 -8.58 29.84
N TRP A 229 10.33 -9.61 30.61
CA TRP A 229 10.36 -9.61 32.08
C TRP A 229 11.55 -10.43 32.58
N PHE A 230 11.99 -10.21 33.82
CA PHE A 230 13.07 -11.01 34.42
C PHE A 230 12.59 -12.44 34.73
N LYS A 231 13.44 -13.44 34.45
CA LYS A 231 13.20 -14.85 34.79
C LYS A 231 13.23 -15.06 36.33
N PRO A 232 12.73 -16.21 36.85
CA PRO A 232 12.91 -16.58 38.25
C PRO A 232 14.40 -16.56 38.61
N SER A 233 14.76 -15.80 39.65
CA SER A 233 16.16 -15.54 39.99
C SER A 233 16.37 -15.32 41.49
N ARG A 234 17.57 -15.65 41.96
CA ARG A 234 18.02 -15.52 43.35
C ARG A 234 19.30 -14.70 43.46
N THR A 235 19.56 -14.18 44.65
CA THR A 235 20.82 -13.49 45.00
C THR A 235 21.70 -14.44 45.80
N VAL A 236 23.02 -14.38 45.59
CA VAL A 236 23.99 -15.16 46.37
C VAL A 236 25.07 -14.25 46.94
N TRP A 237 25.43 -14.47 48.20
CA TRP A 237 26.50 -13.75 48.89
C TRP A 237 27.69 -14.69 49.12
N LEU A 238 28.87 -14.25 48.69
CA LEU A 238 30.13 -14.97 48.87
C LEU A 238 30.95 -14.29 49.96
N HIS A 239 31.30 -15.03 51.01
CA HIS A 239 31.96 -14.50 52.21
C HIS A 239 33.44 -14.87 52.27
N PHE A 240 34.31 -13.86 52.44
CA PHE A 240 35.76 -13.97 52.46
C PHE A 240 36.36 -13.33 53.72
N ARG A 241 37.57 -13.74 54.14
CA ARG A 241 38.36 -13.08 55.20
C ARG A 241 39.33 -12.01 54.69
N SER A 242 39.43 -11.81 53.37
CA SER A 242 40.39 -10.89 52.76
C SER A 242 39.74 -10.07 51.65
N GLU A 243 39.89 -8.75 51.76
CA GLU A 243 39.48 -7.73 50.79
C GLU A 243 40.05 -8.02 49.40
N ASN A 244 41.39 -8.08 49.31
CA ASN A 244 42.17 -8.41 48.12
C ASN A 244 41.71 -9.69 47.39
N VAL A 245 41.27 -10.72 48.14
CA VAL A 245 40.70 -11.95 47.54
C VAL A 245 39.27 -11.71 47.04
N ALA A 246 38.44 -11.01 47.80
CA ALA A 246 37.08 -10.65 47.42
C ALA A 246 37.05 -9.73 46.18
N GLU A 247 37.97 -8.77 46.08
CA GLU A 247 38.19 -7.90 44.92
C GLU A 247 38.56 -8.73 43.70
N LYS A 248 39.63 -9.52 43.74
CA LYS A 248 40.07 -10.36 42.62
C LYS A 248 39.02 -11.38 42.15
N VAL A 249 38.18 -11.87 43.06
CA VAL A 249 37.02 -12.70 42.70
C VAL A 249 35.94 -11.85 42.02
N SER A 250 35.63 -10.65 42.54
CA SER A 250 34.65 -9.74 41.94
C SER A 250 35.09 -9.24 40.54
N GLU A 251 36.35 -8.88 40.34
CA GLU A 251 36.93 -8.56 39.03
C GLU A 251 36.80 -9.72 38.05
N ARG A 252 37.19 -10.94 38.48
CA ARG A 252 37.10 -12.15 37.64
C ARG A 252 35.65 -12.49 37.28
N ILE A 253 34.69 -12.28 38.19
CA ILE A 253 33.25 -12.47 37.94
C ILE A 253 32.69 -11.40 36.99
N ASN A 254 33.18 -10.16 37.07
CA ASN A 254 32.78 -9.07 36.17
C ASN A 254 33.45 -9.14 34.78
N SER A 255 34.41 -10.05 34.57
CA SER A 255 35.00 -10.31 33.26
C SER A 255 34.00 -10.97 32.29
N LYS A 256 34.07 -10.63 31.00
CA LYS A 256 33.07 -11.05 29.98
C LYS A 256 32.95 -12.57 29.78
N SER A 257 33.92 -13.37 30.25
CA SER A 257 33.94 -14.83 30.11
C SER A 257 33.25 -15.58 31.25
N PHE A 258 32.91 -14.92 32.37
CA PHE A 258 32.30 -15.60 33.52
C PHE A 258 30.81 -15.87 33.28
N LYS A 259 30.43 -17.15 33.17
CA LYS A 259 29.06 -17.64 33.02
C LYS A 259 28.77 -18.72 34.07
N VAL A 260 27.64 -18.63 34.77
CA VAL A 260 27.10 -19.70 35.62
C VAL A 260 25.83 -20.21 34.94
N LEU A 261 25.73 -21.52 34.70
CA LEU A 261 24.62 -22.15 33.97
C LEU A 261 24.31 -21.42 32.64
N GLY A 262 25.36 -21.09 31.88
CA GLY A 262 25.27 -20.35 30.62
C GLY A 262 25.04 -18.84 30.74
N GLN A 263 24.65 -18.33 31.91
CA GLN A 263 24.28 -16.92 32.11
C GLN A 263 25.46 -16.07 32.61
N THR A 264 25.76 -14.97 31.91
CA THR A 264 26.74 -13.97 32.37
C THR A 264 26.22 -13.23 33.62
N ILE A 265 27.09 -13.11 34.63
CA ILE A 265 26.81 -12.45 35.91
C ILE A 265 27.61 -11.16 36.02
N ARG A 266 27.21 -10.30 36.96
CA ARG A 266 28.06 -9.24 37.50
C ARG A 266 27.98 -9.30 39.02
N SER A 267 29.08 -9.08 39.70
CA SER A 267 29.15 -8.89 41.15
C SER A 267 29.03 -7.41 41.49
N GLN A 268 28.47 -7.11 42.66
CA GLN A 268 28.67 -5.80 43.29
C GLN A 268 30.11 -5.69 43.86
N PRO A 269 30.59 -4.46 44.13
CA PRO A 269 31.84 -4.27 44.87
C PRO A 269 31.84 -5.05 46.20
N PRO A 270 32.99 -5.58 46.65
CA PRO A 270 33.10 -6.20 47.97
C PRO A 270 32.68 -5.23 49.07
N THR A 271 31.94 -5.71 50.05
CA THR A 271 31.53 -4.91 51.22
C THR A 271 32.03 -5.56 52.52
N GLY A 272 32.84 -4.81 53.26
CA GLY A 272 33.31 -5.24 54.57
C GLY A 272 32.25 -5.00 55.64
N ARG A 273 31.99 -6.01 56.48
CA ARG A 273 31.25 -5.87 57.74
C ARG A 273 32.01 -6.57 58.86
N MET A 274 31.97 -5.98 60.05
CA MET A 274 32.38 -6.64 61.29
C MET A 274 31.15 -7.28 61.93
N ALA A 275 31.26 -8.53 62.38
CA ALA A 275 30.17 -9.23 63.05
C ALA A 275 29.92 -8.75 64.49
N SER A 276 30.92 -8.12 65.12
CA SER A 276 30.87 -7.48 66.44
C SER A 276 32.10 -6.59 66.64
N LEU A 277 32.15 -5.82 67.73
CA LEU A 277 33.29 -4.95 68.10
C LEU A 277 34.64 -5.69 68.26
N LEU A 278 34.62 -7.01 68.41
CA LEU A 278 35.81 -7.88 68.53
C LEU A 278 35.82 -9.00 67.48
N GLY A 279 34.91 -8.95 66.50
CA GLY A 279 34.77 -9.97 65.46
C GLY A 279 35.72 -9.75 64.27
N PRO A 280 36.15 -10.81 63.57
CA PRO A 280 36.94 -10.66 62.35
C PRO A 280 36.14 -9.93 61.25
N LEU A 281 36.81 -9.14 60.42
CA LEU A 281 36.19 -8.57 59.22
C LEU A 281 35.80 -9.68 58.25
N THR A 282 34.55 -9.64 57.80
CA THR A 282 34.02 -10.48 56.72
C THR A 282 33.72 -9.61 55.51
N TRP A 283 34.29 -9.99 54.37
CA TRP A 283 34.14 -9.32 53.09
C TRP A 283 33.12 -10.07 52.23
N THR A 284 32.05 -9.37 51.86
CA THR A 284 30.89 -9.95 51.16
C THR A 284 30.88 -9.50 49.70
N VAL A 285 30.91 -10.44 48.76
CA VAL A 285 30.66 -10.18 47.33
C VAL A 285 29.25 -10.64 47.01
N MET A 286 28.36 -9.69 46.67
CA MET A 286 26.97 -10.01 46.30
C MET A 286 26.84 -10.25 44.79
N LEU A 287 26.20 -11.36 44.43
CA LEU A 287 25.89 -11.76 43.06
C LEU A 287 24.36 -11.72 42.86
N PRO A 288 23.80 -10.66 42.23
CA PRO A 288 22.37 -10.56 41.99
C PRO A 288 21.92 -11.16 40.65
N ASN A 289 20.68 -11.66 40.63
CA ASN A 289 20.01 -12.25 39.45
C ASN A 289 20.72 -13.50 38.90
N LEU A 290 20.94 -14.52 39.74
CA LEU A 290 21.33 -15.87 39.31
C LEU A 290 20.09 -16.71 39.01
N PRO A 291 20.14 -17.70 38.09
CA PRO A 291 19.01 -18.58 37.81
C PRO A 291 18.43 -19.22 39.08
N ALA A 292 17.11 -19.35 39.17
CA ALA A 292 16.44 -19.96 40.35
C ALA A 292 16.93 -21.38 40.68
N MET A 293 17.41 -22.13 39.69
CA MET A 293 17.98 -23.47 39.87
C MET A 293 19.43 -23.49 40.41
N THR A 294 20.10 -22.35 40.58
CA THR A 294 21.49 -22.32 41.08
C THR A 294 21.58 -22.83 42.53
N THR A 295 22.44 -23.82 42.73
CA THR A 295 22.76 -24.44 44.02
C THR A 295 24.11 -23.97 44.55
N GLN A 296 24.44 -24.36 45.79
CA GLN A 296 25.75 -24.08 46.40
C GLN A 296 26.92 -24.77 45.68
N LYS A 297 26.65 -25.84 44.92
CA LYS A 297 27.69 -26.62 44.21
C LYS A 297 28.10 -25.97 42.89
N ASP A 298 27.21 -25.19 42.27
CA ASP A 298 27.42 -24.59 40.94
C ASP A 298 28.31 -23.35 40.94
N ILE A 299 28.74 -22.87 42.10
CA ILE A 299 29.55 -21.63 42.22
C ILE A 299 31.04 -21.95 42.39
N PRO A 300 31.47 -22.88 43.29
CA PRO A 300 32.86 -23.31 43.38
C PRO A 300 33.44 -23.85 42.07
N THR A 301 32.63 -24.48 41.21
CA THR A 301 33.04 -25.01 39.90
C THR A 301 33.63 -23.96 38.96
N TYR A 302 33.31 -22.68 39.14
CA TYR A 302 33.87 -21.58 38.33
C TYR A 302 34.98 -20.79 39.06
N ILE A 303 35.16 -21.02 40.37
CA ILE A 303 36.19 -20.38 41.21
C ILE A 303 37.33 -21.38 41.45
N THR A 304 38.06 -21.68 40.37
CA THR A 304 39.00 -22.81 40.28
C THR A 304 40.34 -22.66 41.04
N LEU A 305 40.59 -21.52 41.69
CA LEU A 305 41.84 -21.29 42.44
C LEU A 305 41.61 -21.60 43.93
N PRO A 306 42.37 -22.53 44.57
CA PRO A 306 42.13 -22.95 45.94
C PRO A 306 42.07 -21.82 46.98
N HIS A 307 42.90 -20.80 46.83
CA HIS A 307 42.94 -19.64 47.74
C HIS A 307 41.82 -18.61 47.50
N HIS A 308 41.02 -18.78 46.44
CA HIS A 308 39.90 -17.89 46.09
C HIS A 308 38.53 -18.50 46.44
N ILE A 309 38.48 -19.70 47.03
CA ILE A 309 37.23 -20.35 47.39
C ILE A 309 36.58 -19.59 48.56
N PRO A 310 35.30 -19.16 48.46
CA PRO A 310 34.58 -18.48 49.54
C PRO A 310 34.36 -19.41 50.74
N GLN A 311 34.43 -18.86 51.95
CA GLN A 311 34.33 -19.65 53.19
C GLN A 311 32.90 -20.01 53.57
N ARG A 312 31.96 -19.13 53.22
CA ARG A 312 30.52 -19.36 53.28
C ARG A 312 29.92 -18.85 51.97
N ILE A 313 29.07 -19.66 51.38
CA ILE A 313 28.18 -19.28 50.28
C ILE A 313 26.79 -19.25 50.88
N GLU A 314 26.11 -18.13 50.71
CA GLU A 314 24.79 -17.88 51.28
C GLU A 314 23.83 -17.59 50.14
N ILE A 315 22.79 -18.40 50.00
CA ILE A 315 21.87 -18.38 48.88
C ILE A 315 20.53 -17.83 49.37
N GLY A 316 20.09 -16.72 48.78
CA GLY A 316 18.78 -16.14 49.04
C GLY A 316 17.66 -16.90 48.35
N GLU A 317 16.45 -16.61 48.81
CA GLU A 317 15.20 -17.08 48.20
C GLU A 317 15.05 -16.60 46.75
N VAL A 318 14.14 -17.23 46.00
CA VAL A 318 13.83 -16.83 44.62
C VAL A 318 12.89 -15.64 44.65
N ASN A 319 13.09 -14.68 43.74
CA ASN A 319 12.25 -13.49 43.60
C ASN A 319 10.76 -13.78 43.29
N TYR A 320 10.46 -14.92 42.67
CA TYR A 320 9.13 -15.53 42.56
C TYR A 320 9.27 -17.01 42.16
N ASP A 321 8.28 -17.83 42.50
CA ASP A 321 8.31 -19.30 42.32
C ASP A 321 7.22 -19.79 41.33
N VAL A 322 7.01 -19.02 40.25
CA VAL A 322 6.04 -19.31 39.18
C VAL A 322 6.77 -19.89 37.97
N GLU A 323 6.26 -20.98 37.42
CA GLU A 323 6.88 -21.67 36.29
C GLU A 323 6.92 -20.80 35.03
N GLY A 324 7.89 -21.10 34.14
CA GLY A 324 8.11 -20.32 32.93
C GLY A 324 6.89 -20.27 31.98
N GLU A 325 6.09 -21.34 31.96
CA GLU A 325 4.87 -21.43 31.15
C GLU A 325 3.72 -20.64 31.78
N GLU A 326 3.49 -20.77 33.09
CA GLU A 326 2.45 -20.02 33.81
C GLU A 326 2.71 -18.50 33.76
N ALA A 327 3.94 -18.07 34.05
CA ALA A 327 4.33 -16.66 33.92
C ALA A 327 4.12 -16.13 32.49
N SER A 328 4.36 -16.97 31.48
CA SER A 328 4.10 -16.64 30.07
C SER A 328 2.60 -16.57 29.74
N ALA A 329 1.78 -17.46 30.30
CA ALA A 329 0.33 -17.44 30.14
C ALA A 329 -0.29 -16.19 30.79
N ILE A 330 0.18 -15.80 31.98
CA ILE A 330 -0.22 -14.56 32.65
C ILE A 330 0.13 -13.34 31.79
N VAL A 331 1.35 -13.25 31.23
CA VAL A 331 1.73 -12.15 30.32
C VAL A 331 0.86 -12.15 29.06
N MET A 332 0.59 -13.30 28.43
CA MET A 332 -0.31 -13.35 27.27
C MET A 332 -1.75 -12.95 27.62
N SER A 333 -2.24 -13.27 28.82
CA SER A 333 -3.57 -12.84 29.28
C SER A 333 -3.65 -11.32 29.46
N LEU A 334 -2.56 -10.67 29.88
CA LEU A 334 -2.48 -9.20 29.96
C LEU A 334 -2.54 -8.57 28.55
N LEU A 335 -1.80 -9.12 27.58
CA LEU A 335 -1.84 -8.62 26.19
C LEU A 335 -3.22 -8.81 25.55
N LEU A 336 -3.84 -9.98 25.71
CA LEU A 336 -5.19 -10.27 25.23
C LEU A 336 -6.27 -9.40 25.89
N GLY A 337 -6.01 -8.89 27.12
CA GLY A 337 -6.89 -7.93 27.80
C GLY A 337 -6.94 -6.55 27.15
N VAL A 338 -5.93 -6.18 26.35
CA VAL A 338 -5.90 -4.90 25.61
C VAL A 338 -6.65 -5.03 24.29
N GLY A 339 -6.38 -6.08 23.51
CA GLY A 339 -6.98 -6.24 22.19
C GLY A 339 -6.68 -7.58 21.49
N PRO A 340 -7.34 -7.85 20.35
CA PRO A 340 -7.17 -9.09 19.60
C PRO A 340 -5.77 -9.17 18.97
N ILE A 341 -5.10 -10.30 19.19
CA ILE A 341 -3.76 -10.61 18.69
C ILE A 341 -3.88 -11.46 17.42
N GLU A 342 -3.25 -11.04 16.32
CA GLU A 342 -3.14 -11.79 15.06
C GLU A 342 -2.12 -12.93 15.18
N TRP A 343 -1.00 -12.66 15.87
CA TRP A 343 0.08 -13.62 16.03
C TRP A 343 0.91 -13.31 17.27
N SER A 344 1.40 -14.35 17.97
CA SER A 344 2.34 -14.20 19.07
C SER A 344 3.35 -15.34 19.13
N GLN A 345 4.55 -15.04 19.61
CA GLN A 345 5.61 -15.99 19.91
C GLN A 345 6.24 -15.67 21.26
N ILE A 346 6.41 -16.69 22.09
CA ILE A 346 7.07 -16.59 23.40
C ILE A 346 8.47 -17.21 23.30
N SER A 347 9.41 -16.75 24.13
CA SER A 347 10.78 -17.24 24.18
C SER A 347 11.32 -17.16 25.61
N THR A 348 11.05 -18.21 26.38
CA THR A 348 11.53 -18.45 27.75
C THR A 348 12.92 -19.11 27.78
N GLU A 349 13.24 -19.93 26.78
CA GLU A 349 14.43 -20.80 26.74
C GLU A 349 15.75 -20.07 26.44
N LEU A 350 15.71 -18.90 25.80
CA LEU A 350 16.90 -18.18 25.31
C LEU A 350 17.93 -17.87 26.43
N GLU A 351 19.22 -17.91 26.10
CA GLU A 351 20.28 -17.46 27.01
C GLU A 351 20.02 -16.02 27.51
N GLY A 352 20.03 -15.82 28.82
CA GLY A 352 19.96 -14.50 29.45
C GLY A 352 18.92 -14.35 30.56
N LYS A 353 18.99 -13.20 31.24
CA LYS A 353 18.25 -12.92 32.49
C LYS A 353 16.76 -12.64 32.33
N ARG A 354 16.27 -12.47 31.10
CA ARG A 354 14.90 -12.05 30.79
C ARG A 354 14.24 -13.02 29.82
N ALA A 355 12.99 -13.37 30.09
CA ALA A 355 12.10 -13.97 29.10
C ALA A 355 11.58 -12.87 28.14
N LYS A 356 11.18 -13.26 26.94
CA LYS A 356 10.60 -12.35 25.95
C LYS A 356 9.33 -12.94 25.36
N ALA A 357 8.34 -12.11 25.08
CA ALA A 357 7.23 -12.47 24.18
C ALA A 357 7.02 -11.35 23.16
N VAL A 358 6.68 -11.75 21.94
CA VAL A 358 6.46 -10.86 20.80
C VAL A 358 5.03 -11.09 20.35
N ALA A 359 4.23 -10.02 20.27
CA ALA A 359 2.85 -10.09 19.82
C ALA A 359 2.61 -9.10 18.67
N ARG A 360 1.67 -9.43 17.80
CA ARG A 360 1.15 -8.55 16.75
C ARG A 360 -0.36 -8.46 16.90
N TYR A 361 -0.87 -7.25 17.12
CA TYR A 361 -2.30 -6.98 17.18
C TYR A 361 -2.88 -6.86 15.77
N TYR A 362 -4.20 -6.98 15.66
CA TYR A 362 -4.87 -6.65 14.41
C TYR A 362 -4.83 -5.14 14.12
N GLU A 363 -4.82 -4.27 15.14
CA GLU A 363 -4.75 -2.82 14.97
C GLU A 363 -3.54 -2.15 15.66
N GLU A 364 -3.13 -0.99 15.15
CA GLU A 364 -2.05 -0.18 15.74
C GLU A 364 -2.48 0.49 17.04
N SER A 365 -3.77 0.85 17.16
CA SER A 365 -4.35 1.41 18.38
C SER A 365 -4.24 0.45 19.57
N ASP A 366 -4.61 -0.83 19.39
CA ASP A 366 -4.43 -1.87 20.42
C ASP A 366 -2.93 -2.07 20.76
N ALA A 367 -2.05 -2.03 19.76
CA ALA A 367 -0.60 -2.16 19.97
C ALA A 367 0.01 -0.99 20.75
N ARG A 368 -0.42 0.24 20.46
CA ARG A 368 -0.02 1.46 21.18
C ARG A 368 -0.59 1.48 22.60
N ALA A 369 -1.88 1.14 22.76
CA ALA A 369 -2.51 1.01 24.07
C ALA A 369 -1.81 -0.03 24.95
N ALA A 370 -1.31 -1.13 24.39
CA ALA A 370 -0.53 -2.13 25.12
C ALA A 370 0.81 -1.60 25.62
N VAL A 371 1.48 -0.72 24.85
CA VAL A 371 2.68 -0.01 25.35
C VAL A 371 2.29 0.94 26.48
N THR A 372 1.30 1.81 26.27
CA THR A 372 0.90 2.83 27.26
C THR A 372 0.36 2.27 28.58
N SER A 373 -0.31 1.11 28.55
CA SER A 373 -0.95 0.51 29.75
C SER A 373 -0.14 -0.58 30.45
N LEU A 374 0.84 -1.19 29.77
CA LEU A 374 1.60 -2.33 30.31
C LEU A 374 3.11 -2.07 30.44
N GLN A 375 3.64 -0.96 29.92
CA GLN A 375 5.01 -0.53 30.19
C GLN A 375 5.18 -0.19 31.68
N ASP A 376 6.24 -0.73 32.27
CA ASP A 376 6.60 -0.65 33.68
C ASP A 376 5.52 -1.14 34.66
N MET A 377 4.55 -1.91 34.18
CA MET A 377 3.46 -2.45 35.00
C MET A 377 3.97 -3.59 35.93
N PRO A 378 3.75 -3.53 37.25
CA PRO A 378 4.23 -4.55 38.19
C PRO A 378 3.59 -5.92 37.96
N LEU A 379 4.42 -6.96 37.79
CA LEU A 379 3.94 -8.29 37.39
C LEU A 379 3.02 -8.90 38.47
N PRO A 380 1.87 -9.50 38.11
CA PRO A 380 0.92 -10.07 39.08
C PRO A 380 1.55 -11.09 40.03
N PHE A 381 2.51 -11.88 39.54
CA PHE A 381 3.27 -12.87 40.30
C PHE A 381 4.50 -12.33 41.03
N CYS A 382 4.95 -11.10 40.75
CA CYS A 382 6.10 -10.49 41.42
C CYS A 382 6.06 -8.95 41.35
N LYS A 383 5.47 -8.31 42.37
CA LYS A 383 5.31 -6.84 42.43
C LYS A 383 6.63 -6.04 42.44
N ALA A 384 7.76 -6.70 42.72
CA ALA A 384 9.09 -6.09 42.68
C ALA A 384 9.71 -6.06 41.26
N LEU A 385 9.04 -6.66 40.26
CA LEU A 385 9.49 -6.73 38.89
C LEU A 385 8.44 -6.13 37.96
N THR A 386 8.89 -5.32 36.99
CA THR A 386 8.02 -4.71 36.00
C THR A 386 8.06 -5.44 34.66
N LEU A 387 6.96 -5.40 33.92
CA LEU A 387 6.91 -5.74 32.50
C LEU A 387 7.45 -4.57 31.69
N THR A 388 8.35 -4.83 30.74
CA THR A 388 8.79 -3.81 29.76
C THR A 388 8.17 -4.14 28.41
N VAL A 389 7.50 -3.18 27.78
CA VAL A 389 6.74 -3.33 26.53
C VAL A 389 7.14 -2.23 25.54
N GLN A 390 7.58 -2.63 24.35
CA GLN A 390 8.10 -1.73 23.31
C GLN A 390 7.35 -1.96 22.00
N LEU A 391 7.07 -0.88 21.26
CA LEU A 391 6.55 -0.97 19.89
C LEU A 391 7.68 -1.39 18.93
N ILE A 392 7.36 -2.23 17.94
CA ILE A 392 8.31 -2.69 16.91
C ILE A 392 7.80 -2.23 15.54
N SER A 393 8.43 -1.18 15.03
CA SER A 393 8.18 -0.68 13.68
C SER A 393 8.69 -1.70 12.65
N THR A 394 7.85 -2.05 11.67
CA THR A 394 8.12 -3.13 10.71
C THR A 394 7.88 -2.66 9.28
N ALA A 395 8.91 -2.55 8.44
CA ALA A 395 8.75 -2.26 7.01
C ALA A 395 8.83 -3.55 6.17
N LYS A 396 7.93 -3.71 5.18
CA LYS A 396 7.86 -4.88 4.29
C LYS A 396 7.92 -4.46 2.81
N PHE A 397 8.72 -5.19 2.03
CA PHE A 397 8.93 -4.92 0.60
C PHE A 397 8.77 -6.22 -0.19
N LYS A 398 7.88 -6.23 -1.19
CA LYS A 398 7.72 -7.36 -2.12
C LYS A 398 8.46 -7.03 -3.42
N VAL A 399 9.59 -7.68 -3.64
CA VAL A 399 10.54 -7.33 -4.71
C VAL A 399 10.64 -8.48 -5.70
N ALA A 400 10.67 -8.21 -7.00
CA ALA A 400 10.85 -9.24 -8.02
C ALA A 400 12.21 -9.94 -7.82
N SER A 401 12.23 -11.27 -7.86
CA SER A 401 13.43 -12.08 -7.58
C SER A 401 14.60 -11.74 -8.51
N SER A 402 14.31 -11.34 -9.75
CA SER A 402 15.30 -10.83 -10.72
C SER A 402 15.91 -9.50 -10.27
N ILE A 403 15.09 -8.49 -10.00
CA ILE A 403 15.53 -7.16 -9.52
C ILE A 403 16.38 -7.30 -8.26
N PHE A 404 15.90 -8.06 -7.26
CA PHE A 404 16.64 -8.32 -6.03
C PHE A 404 18.03 -8.92 -6.29
N ASN A 405 18.14 -9.90 -7.20
CA ASN A 405 19.42 -10.55 -7.49
C ASN A 405 20.43 -9.53 -8.07
N ALA A 406 19.99 -8.61 -8.93
CA ALA A 406 20.86 -7.58 -9.53
C ALA A 406 21.34 -6.51 -8.52
N ILE A 407 20.48 -6.09 -7.59
CA ILE A 407 20.81 -5.09 -6.55
C ILE A 407 21.35 -5.70 -5.25
N GLN A 408 21.60 -7.02 -5.19
CA GLN A 408 21.89 -7.70 -3.93
C GLN A 408 23.17 -7.18 -3.25
N SER A 409 24.17 -6.74 -4.02
CA SER A 409 25.39 -6.09 -3.51
C SER A 409 25.06 -4.82 -2.72
N ARG A 410 24.33 -3.88 -3.33
CA ARG A 410 23.90 -2.61 -2.72
C ARG A 410 23.08 -2.83 -1.45
N ILE A 411 22.16 -3.80 -1.46
CA ILE A 411 21.38 -4.19 -0.27
C ILE A 411 22.28 -4.73 0.85
N ARG A 412 23.29 -5.56 0.54
CA ARG A 412 24.22 -6.08 1.56
C ARG A 412 24.97 -4.94 2.25
N THR A 413 25.51 -3.98 1.51
CA THR A 413 26.25 -2.83 2.05
C THR A 413 25.41 -2.03 3.06
N VAL A 414 24.20 -1.59 2.69
CA VAL A 414 23.34 -0.84 3.63
C VAL A 414 22.88 -1.69 4.82
N SER A 415 22.69 -3.00 4.63
CA SER A 415 22.27 -3.89 5.71
C SER A 415 23.33 -4.10 6.81
N GLN A 416 24.61 -3.79 6.55
CA GLN A 416 25.64 -3.81 7.59
C GLN A 416 25.42 -2.68 8.60
N ILE A 417 25.20 -1.45 8.11
CA ILE A 417 24.90 -0.26 8.91
C ILE A 417 23.65 -0.49 9.78
N TRP A 418 22.61 -1.13 9.21
CA TRP A 418 21.38 -1.44 9.94
C TRP A 418 21.59 -2.38 11.13
N ASN A 419 22.53 -3.32 11.08
CA ASN A 419 22.85 -4.19 12.22
C ASN A 419 23.52 -3.41 13.37
N GLU A 420 24.36 -2.43 13.05
CA GLU A 420 24.98 -1.52 14.02
C GLU A 420 23.92 -0.64 14.69
N GLN A 421 22.92 -0.20 13.93
CA GLN A 421 21.69 0.46 14.41
C GLN A 421 20.68 -0.49 15.10
N HIS A 422 21.07 -1.74 15.38
CA HIS A 422 20.26 -2.78 16.03
C HIS A 422 18.95 -3.16 15.29
N LEU A 423 18.81 -2.78 14.03
CA LEU A 423 17.69 -3.16 13.16
C LEU A 423 17.84 -4.61 12.68
N LYS A 424 16.74 -5.35 12.69
CA LYS A 424 16.68 -6.76 12.30
C LYS A 424 16.24 -6.87 10.83
N PHE A 425 17.20 -6.92 9.91
CA PHE A 425 16.91 -7.18 8.49
C PHE A 425 16.74 -8.68 8.22
N LYS A 426 15.68 -9.06 7.49
CA LYS A 426 15.40 -10.45 7.09
C LYS A 426 14.91 -10.52 5.65
N ILE A 427 15.38 -11.54 4.93
CA ILE A 427 15.00 -11.84 3.54
C ILE A 427 14.29 -13.19 3.55
N TYR A 428 13.03 -13.21 3.11
CA TYR A 428 12.24 -14.44 2.97
C TYR A 428 12.23 -14.86 1.50
N PRO A 429 12.65 -16.10 1.17
CA PRO A 429 12.53 -16.62 -0.19
C PRO A 429 11.05 -16.85 -0.56
N SER A 430 10.76 -16.70 -1.84
CA SER A 430 9.57 -17.24 -2.52
C SER A 430 8.20 -16.76 -2.02
N ALA A 431 7.69 -15.70 -2.64
CA ALA A 431 6.29 -15.28 -2.54
C ALA A 431 5.55 -15.33 -3.90
N GLY A 432 4.30 -15.79 -3.88
CA GLY A 432 3.41 -15.89 -5.04
C GLY A 432 3.54 -17.18 -5.86
N LEU A 433 2.55 -17.42 -6.72
CA LEU A 433 2.29 -18.69 -7.45
C LEU A 433 3.46 -19.29 -8.26
N LYS A 434 4.50 -18.51 -8.56
CA LYS A 434 5.68 -18.95 -9.32
C LYS A 434 7.02 -18.61 -8.64
N GLN A 435 7.01 -18.31 -7.34
CA GLN A 435 8.19 -17.89 -6.55
C GLN A 435 8.95 -16.65 -7.11
N GLN A 436 8.31 -15.89 -8.00
CA GLN A 436 8.93 -14.79 -8.76
C GLN A 436 9.20 -13.51 -7.94
N TYR A 437 8.83 -13.50 -6.65
CA TYR A 437 9.12 -12.43 -5.70
C TYR A 437 9.83 -12.95 -4.45
N ARG A 438 10.62 -12.09 -3.82
CA ARG A 438 11.12 -12.24 -2.44
C ARG A 438 10.42 -11.20 -1.55
N VAL A 439 10.38 -11.45 -0.24
CA VAL A 439 9.93 -10.45 0.74
C VAL A 439 11.12 -10.01 1.58
N LEU A 440 11.41 -8.71 1.54
CA LEU A 440 12.39 -8.08 2.41
C LEU A 440 11.65 -7.50 3.63
N LYS A 441 12.25 -7.59 4.81
CA LYS A 441 11.66 -7.11 6.07
C LYS A 441 12.71 -6.41 6.92
N ILE A 442 12.41 -5.20 7.38
CA ILE A 442 13.17 -4.46 8.38
C ILE A 442 12.30 -4.39 9.65
N GLU A 443 12.86 -4.71 10.81
CA GLU A 443 12.19 -4.54 12.11
C GLU A 443 13.08 -3.78 13.09
N GLY A 444 12.55 -2.82 13.83
CA GLY A 444 13.30 -2.05 14.83
C GLY A 444 12.43 -1.49 15.95
N GLU A 445 13.05 -1.22 17.10
CA GLU A 445 12.41 -0.59 18.26
C GLU A 445 12.26 0.93 18.06
N ALA A 446 13.23 1.58 17.39
CA ALA A 446 13.15 2.98 16.98
C ALA A 446 12.46 3.13 15.62
N SER A 447 11.31 3.82 15.58
CA SER A 447 10.56 4.10 14.35
C SER A 447 11.34 4.94 13.34
N LYS A 448 12.12 5.93 13.83
CA LYS A 448 12.97 6.81 13.01
C LYS A 448 14.06 6.05 12.25
N ASP A 449 14.68 5.06 12.89
CA ASP A 449 15.76 4.29 12.27
C ASP A 449 15.21 3.31 11.22
N VAL A 450 14.02 2.73 11.49
CA VAL A 450 13.25 1.98 10.48
C VAL A 450 12.81 2.88 9.32
N ALA A 451 12.53 4.17 9.56
CA ALA A 451 12.23 5.15 8.51
C ALA A 451 13.43 5.35 7.58
N ALA A 452 14.60 5.68 8.14
CA ALA A 452 15.83 5.89 7.38
C ALA A 452 16.27 4.63 6.63
N ALA A 453 16.14 3.45 7.24
CA ALA A 453 16.41 2.17 6.60
C ALA A 453 15.42 1.86 5.47
N LYS A 454 14.13 2.22 5.61
CA LYS A 454 13.18 2.16 4.50
C LYS A 454 13.56 3.13 3.38
N GLU A 455 13.84 4.38 3.67
CA GLU A 455 14.14 5.41 2.66
C GLU A 455 15.40 5.04 1.86
N ALA A 456 16.45 4.54 2.54
CA ALA A 456 17.63 3.98 1.90
C ALA A 456 17.30 2.75 1.01
N LEU A 457 16.38 1.87 1.43
CA LEU A 457 15.99 0.72 0.63
C LEU A 457 15.08 1.10 -0.55
N ASN A 458 14.15 2.05 -0.39
CA ASN A 458 13.37 2.64 -1.47
C ASN A 458 14.30 3.20 -2.55
N GLY A 459 15.32 4.00 -2.19
CA GLY A 459 16.29 4.55 -3.15
C GLY A 459 17.11 3.50 -3.94
N ILE A 460 17.22 2.26 -3.44
CA ILE A 460 17.80 1.14 -4.19
C ILE A 460 16.73 0.43 -5.04
N LEU A 461 15.50 0.30 -4.52
CA LEU A 461 14.37 -0.36 -5.18
C LEU A 461 13.68 0.47 -6.26
N ASP A 462 13.84 1.79 -6.26
CA ASP A 462 13.39 2.68 -7.32
C ASP A 462 14.25 2.56 -8.59
N GLY A 463 15.52 2.18 -8.45
CA GLY A 463 16.48 2.11 -9.54
C GLY A 463 16.96 3.49 -10.01
N ILE A 464 18.00 3.49 -10.85
CA ILE A 464 18.56 4.72 -11.44
C ILE A 464 17.76 5.04 -12.69
N THR A 465 17.14 6.22 -12.75
CA THR A 465 16.45 6.69 -13.96
C THR A 465 17.47 7.28 -14.92
N VAL A 466 17.49 6.83 -16.18
CA VAL A 466 18.37 7.38 -17.21
C VAL A 466 17.85 8.75 -17.66
N MET A 467 18.74 9.74 -17.71
CA MET A 467 18.38 11.14 -17.97
C MET A 467 19.00 11.68 -19.27
N ASP A 468 18.32 12.67 -19.87
CA ASP A 468 18.75 13.49 -21.00
C ASP A 468 18.58 14.97 -20.59
N GLY A 469 19.64 15.53 -20.02
CA GLY A 469 19.55 16.77 -19.23
C GLY A 469 18.55 16.61 -18.07
N ASP A 470 17.63 17.57 -17.95
CA ASP A 470 16.61 17.59 -16.89
C ASP A 470 15.41 16.66 -17.13
N LYS A 471 15.39 15.88 -18.22
CA LYS A 471 14.25 15.01 -18.60
C LYS A 471 14.63 13.52 -18.60
N PRO A 472 13.73 12.59 -18.24
CA PRO A 472 13.98 11.16 -18.43
C PRO A 472 14.24 10.84 -19.90
N LEU A 473 15.29 10.07 -20.19
CA LEU A 473 15.66 9.69 -21.55
C LEU A 473 14.60 8.73 -22.12
N TRP A 474 13.85 9.19 -23.12
CA TRP A 474 12.84 8.39 -23.79
C TRP A 474 12.73 8.71 -25.28
N THR A 475 12.61 7.65 -26.10
CA THR A 475 12.19 7.75 -27.50
C THR A 475 11.03 6.80 -27.76
N SER A 476 10.16 7.16 -28.70
CA SER A 476 8.96 6.41 -29.05
C SER A 476 9.25 4.97 -29.54
N SER A 477 10.44 4.72 -30.09
CA SER A 477 10.98 3.37 -30.38
C SER A 477 11.02 2.44 -29.16
N LEU A 478 10.97 2.96 -27.94
CA LEU A 478 10.89 2.20 -26.69
C LEU A 478 9.48 1.72 -26.35
N MET A 479 8.45 2.11 -27.10
CA MET A 479 7.07 1.63 -26.92
C MET A 479 6.88 0.20 -27.46
N GLY A 480 7.52 -0.15 -28.59
CA GLY A 480 7.48 -1.50 -29.19
C GLY A 480 8.46 -2.50 -28.54
N ASN A 481 8.54 -3.73 -29.07
CA ASN A 481 9.53 -4.74 -28.64
C ASN A 481 10.60 -5.00 -29.72
N GLY A 482 10.82 -4.02 -30.59
CA GLY A 482 11.75 -4.08 -31.73
C GLY A 482 13.22 -4.01 -31.39
N THR A 483 14.03 -3.61 -32.38
CA THR A 483 15.50 -3.70 -32.38
C THR A 483 16.18 -3.12 -31.13
N VAL A 484 15.73 -1.95 -30.64
CA VAL A 484 16.27 -1.32 -29.42
C VAL A 484 16.04 -2.18 -28.17
N PHE A 485 14.87 -2.82 -28.03
CA PHE A 485 14.59 -3.72 -26.92
C PHE A 485 15.45 -4.99 -26.98
N GLN A 486 15.73 -5.51 -28.18
CA GLN A 486 16.63 -6.66 -28.35
C GLN A 486 18.09 -6.29 -28.06
N LYS A 487 18.53 -5.06 -28.39
CA LYS A 487 19.84 -4.53 -27.94
C LYS A 487 19.90 -4.47 -26.41
N PHE A 488 18.88 -3.89 -25.76
CA PHE A 488 18.81 -3.85 -24.29
C PHE A 488 18.88 -5.26 -23.68
N LYS A 489 18.22 -6.25 -24.27
CA LYS A 489 18.26 -7.64 -23.76
C LYS A 489 19.65 -8.27 -23.74
N ARG A 490 20.54 -7.90 -24.66
CA ARG A 490 21.95 -8.33 -24.66
C ARG A 490 22.73 -7.61 -23.57
N ILE A 491 22.66 -6.26 -23.54
CA ILE A 491 23.31 -5.42 -22.52
C ILE A 491 22.94 -5.85 -21.08
N GLN A 492 21.69 -6.28 -20.86
CA GLN A 492 21.24 -6.85 -19.59
C GLN A 492 21.99 -8.13 -19.17
N GLN A 493 22.35 -8.98 -20.13
CA GLN A 493 23.10 -10.22 -19.92
C GLN A 493 24.60 -9.90 -19.75
N ASP A 494 25.13 -9.03 -20.61
CA ASP A 494 26.56 -8.71 -20.70
C ASP A 494 27.08 -7.97 -19.44
N HIS A 495 26.34 -6.96 -18.95
CA HIS A 495 26.73 -6.17 -17.76
C HIS A 495 26.02 -6.61 -16.46
N GLY A 496 25.14 -7.62 -16.50
CA GLY A 496 24.37 -8.09 -15.34
C GLY A 496 23.32 -7.12 -14.79
N VAL A 497 22.99 -6.05 -15.53
CA VAL A 497 22.04 -5.00 -15.14
C VAL A 497 20.63 -5.35 -15.60
N ILE A 498 19.61 -4.99 -14.83
CA ILE A 498 18.21 -5.05 -15.27
C ILE A 498 17.76 -3.67 -15.77
N ILE A 499 17.33 -3.63 -17.03
CA ILE A 499 16.75 -2.45 -17.69
C ILE A 499 15.23 -2.61 -17.72
N LEU A 500 14.49 -1.72 -17.05
CA LEU A 500 13.04 -1.63 -17.13
C LEU A 500 12.63 -0.38 -17.93
N ARG A 501 11.60 -0.52 -18.77
CA ARG A 501 11.01 0.57 -19.56
C ARG A 501 9.62 0.85 -19.01
N ASN A 502 9.44 1.96 -18.29
CA ASN A 502 8.13 2.34 -17.76
C ASN A 502 7.40 3.18 -18.81
N LYS A 503 6.68 2.49 -19.71
CA LYS A 503 5.95 3.11 -20.84
C LYS A 503 4.92 4.16 -20.40
N ARG A 504 4.40 4.09 -19.17
CA ARG A 504 3.41 5.05 -18.63
C ARG A 504 4.07 6.37 -18.22
N LYS A 505 5.21 6.33 -17.53
CA LYS A 505 5.98 7.54 -17.15
C LYS A 505 6.94 8.02 -18.24
N GLN A 506 7.16 7.24 -19.30
CA GLN A 506 8.16 7.50 -20.34
C GLN A 506 9.57 7.66 -19.75
N GLU A 507 10.00 6.66 -18.96
CA GLU A 507 11.32 6.61 -18.31
C GLU A 507 11.97 5.22 -18.48
N ILE A 508 13.30 5.19 -18.45
CA ILE A 508 14.11 3.96 -18.36
C ILE A 508 14.72 3.89 -16.97
N LYS A 509 14.55 2.76 -16.26
CA LYS A 509 15.11 2.52 -14.92
C LYS A 509 16.10 1.35 -14.92
N LEU A 510 17.26 1.56 -14.32
CA LEU A 510 18.38 0.61 -14.23
C LEU A 510 18.53 0.04 -12.81
N TYR A 511 18.82 -1.26 -12.74
CA TYR A 511 18.97 -2.01 -11.49
C TYR A 511 20.19 -2.92 -11.55
N GLY A 512 21.21 -2.64 -10.75
CA GLY A 512 22.45 -3.41 -10.67
C GLY A 512 23.43 -2.80 -9.66
N PRO A 513 24.72 -3.20 -9.71
CA PRO A 513 25.84 -2.43 -9.18
C PRO A 513 25.84 -1.00 -9.75
N GLU A 514 26.37 -0.03 -9.02
CA GLU A 514 26.27 1.39 -9.41
C GLU A 514 27.21 1.72 -10.58
N GLU A 515 28.36 1.06 -10.60
CA GLU A 515 29.39 1.10 -11.64
C GLU A 515 28.82 0.60 -12.97
N ASN A 516 28.30 -0.62 -12.98
CA ASN A 516 27.67 -1.24 -14.15
C ASN A 516 26.45 -0.43 -14.64
N CYS A 517 25.69 0.22 -13.74
CA CYS A 517 24.59 1.08 -14.16
C CYS A 517 25.08 2.32 -14.92
N LYS A 518 26.18 2.96 -14.49
CA LYS A 518 26.76 4.13 -15.17
C LYS A 518 27.35 3.78 -16.55
N GLU A 519 27.95 2.60 -16.68
CA GLU A 519 28.35 2.06 -18.00
C GLU A 519 27.13 1.86 -18.92
N VAL A 520 26.11 1.16 -18.43
CA VAL A 520 24.89 0.84 -19.18
C VAL A 520 24.10 2.10 -19.53
N GLU A 521 24.08 3.11 -18.68
CA GLU A 521 23.52 4.44 -18.94
C GLU A 521 24.19 5.10 -20.16
N SER A 522 25.52 5.20 -20.17
CA SER A 522 26.28 5.74 -21.31
C SER A 522 26.01 4.97 -22.61
N ILE A 523 25.96 3.64 -22.54
CA ILE A 523 25.62 2.76 -23.68
C ILE A 523 24.19 3.00 -24.17
N ILE A 524 23.22 3.17 -23.27
CA ILE A 524 21.82 3.43 -23.62
C ILE A 524 21.66 4.80 -24.27
N THR A 525 22.28 5.85 -23.72
CA THR A 525 22.26 7.19 -24.31
C THR A 525 22.90 7.21 -25.70
N THR A 526 24.01 6.49 -25.88
CA THR A 526 24.65 6.31 -27.20
C THR A 526 23.76 5.56 -28.19
N ILE A 527 23.07 4.50 -27.75
CA ILE A 527 22.15 3.72 -28.60
C ILE A 527 20.91 4.54 -28.97
N ILE A 528 20.37 5.33 -28.06
CA ILE A 528 19.16 6.13 -28.30
C ILE A 528 19.49 7.35 -29.17
N GLY A 529 20.59 8.06 -28.91
CA GLY A 529 21.04 9.15 -29.78
C GLY A 529 21.24 8.67 -31.23
N ASN A 530 21.94 7.56 -31.42
CA ASN A 530 22.11 6.93 -32.74
C ASN A 530 20.79 6.42 -33.34
N ALA A 531 19.82 5.98 -32.53
CA ALA A 531 18.52 5.52 -33.02
C ALA A 531 17.61 6.68 -33.48
N SER A 532 17.69 7.85 -32.83
CA SER A 532 16.92 9.05 -33.23
C SER A 532 17.23 9.51 -34.66
N TYR A 533 18.44 9.29 -35.16
CA TYR A 533 18.82 9.56 -36.56
C TYR A 533 18.34 8.50 -37.56
N THR A 534 17.65 7.43 -37.12
CA THR A 534 17.23 6.29 -37.97
C THR A 534 15.72 6.03 -37.98
N ALA A 535 14.95 6.70 -37.13
CA ALA A 535 13.50 6.55 -37.06
C ALA A 535 12.81 7.59 -37.95
N HIS A 536 12.30 7.15 -39.10
CA HIS A 536 11.57 8.04 -40.00
C HIS A 536 10.15 8.28 -39.45
N ILE A 537 9.70 9.54 -39.45
CA ILE A 537 8.41 9.94 -38.87
C ILE A 537 7.41 10.22 -40.00
N ILE A 538 6.24 9.58 -39.94
CA ILE A 538 5.08 9.93 -40.77
C ILE A 538 4.04 10.56 -39.85
N GLU A 539 3.85 11.87 -39.96
CA GLU A 539 2.76 12.57 -39.27
C GLU A 539 1.42 12.28 -39.97
N LEU A 540 0.38 12.00 -39.17
CA LEU A 540 -0.93 11.60 -39.66
C LEU A 540 -1.91 12.77 -39.56
N LYS A 541 -2.55 13.10 -40.68
CA LYS A 541 -3.76 13.95 -40.65
C LYS A 541 -4.90 13.18 -39.98
N PRO A 542 -5.99 13.83 -39.52
CA PRO A 542 -7.12 13.15 -38.89
C PRO A 542 -7.74 12.02 -39.73
N GLU A 543 -7.70 12.17 -41.06
CA GLU A 543 -8.08 11.17 -42.07
C GLU A 543 -7.10 9.97 -42.13
N ASP A 544 -5.79 10.21 -42.11
CA ASP A 544 -4.77 9.16 -42.09
C ASP A 544 -4.83 8.37 -40.77
N PHE A 545 -5.08 9.07 -39.66
CA PHE A 545 -5.25 8.47 -38.34
C PHE A 545 -6.50 7.58 -38.27
N ARG A 546 -7.66 8.05 -38.76
CA ARG A 546 -8.87 7.21 -38.86
C ARG A 546 -8.64 5.96 -39.71
N TRP A 547 -7.96 6.10 -40.86
CA TRP A 547 -7.59 4.96 -41.70
C TRP A 547 -6.63 3.99 -40.98
N ALA A 548 -5.61 4.52 -40.29
CA ALA A 548 -4.61 3.75 -39.56
C ALA A 548 -5.24 2.92 -38.42
N CYS A 549 -6.14 3.53 -37.64
CA CYS A 549 -6.93 2.85 -36.61
C CYS A 549 -7.86 1.78 -37.20
N ASN A 550 -8.51 2.04 -38.33
CA ASN A 550 -9.41 1.11 -39.02
C ASN A 550 -8.67 -0.01 -39.79
N GLY A 551 -7.51 -0.45 -39.29
CA GLY A 551 -6.71 -1.54 -39.85
C GLY A 551 -5.58 -1.12 -40.79
N GLY A 552 -5.52 0.14 -41.23
CA GLY A 552 -4.46 0.64 -42.12
C GLY A 552 -3.05 0.50 -41.53
N PHE A 553 -2.88 0.75 -40.23
CA PHE A 553 -1.60 0.50 -39.56
C PHE A 553 -1.21 -0.98 -39.56
N ARG A 554 -2.19 -1.89 -39.39
CA ARG A 554 -1.95 -3.34 -39.46
C ARG A 554 -1.48 -3.75 -40.86
N MET A 555 -1.99 -3.14 -41.93
CA MET A 555 -1.48 -3.37 -43.28
C MET A 555 -0.01 -2.95 -43.42
N ILE A 556 0.37 -1.77 -42.91
CA ILE A 556 1.77 -1.29 -42.91
C ILE A 556 2.67 -2.23 -42.11
N ALA A 557 2.25 -2.61 -40.89
CA ALA A 557 3.01 -3.54 -40.05
C ALA A 557 3.19 -4.93 -40.72
N THR A 558 2.17 -5.46 -41.39
CA THR A 558 2.27 -6.72 -42.15
C THR A 558 3.15 -6.59 -43.39
N ALA A 559 3.15 -5.44 -44.07
CA ALA A 559 3.93 -5.23 -45.29
C ALA A 559 5.44 -4.98 -45.03
N LEU A 560 5.78 -4.40 -43.87
CA LEU A 560 7.18 -4.16 -43.48
C LEU A 560 7.75 -5.27 -42.59
N GLY A 561 6.91 -5.94 -41.80
CA GLY A 561 7.31 -6.99 -40.87
C GLY A 561 7.31 -6.54 -39.40
N ASP A 562 7.27 -7.53 -38.50
CA ASP A 562 7.01 -7.34 -37.08
C ASP A 562 8.03 -6.41 -36.40
N ASN A 563 7.52 -5.35 -35.76
CA ASN A 563 8.26 -4.32 -35.03
C ASN A 563 9.08 -3.33 -35.87
N ILE A 564 8.94 -3.26 -37.20
CA ILE A 564 9.55 -2.17 -38.01
C ILE A 564 8.73 -0.88 -37.91
N ALA A 565 7.41 -0.98 -38.00
CA ALA A 565 6.49 0.14 -37.80
C ALA A 565 5.94 0.19 -36.36
N THR A 566 5.86 1.39 -35.77
CA THR A 566 5.21 1.64 -34.47
C THR A 566 4.17 2.74 -34.61
N PHE A 567 2.94 2.52 -34.11
CA PHE A 567 1.88 3.53 -34.11
C PHE A 567 1.95 4.35 -32.81
N ASP A 568 2.29 5.63 -32.93
CA ASP A 568 2.31 6.59 -31.83
C ASP A 568 1.00 7.39 -31.86
N ILE A 569 0.03 6.85 -31.13
CA ILE A 569 -1.29 7.44 -30.88
C ILE A 569 -1.28 8.51 -29.78
N VAL A 570 -0.16 8.67 -29.08
CA VAL A 570 -0.03 9.48 -27.85
C VAL A 570 0.50 10.88 -28.16
N SER A 571 1.43 10.99 -29.10
CA SER A 571 1.94 12.29 -29.54
C SER A 571 0.89 13.13 -30.29
N ARG A 572 1.04 14.45 -30.22
CA ARG A 572 0.37 15.44 -31.08
C ARG A 572 1.46 16.14 -31.93
N PRO A 573 1.39 16.12 -33.28
CA PRO A 573 0.50 15.30 -34.10
C PRO A 573 0.72 13.79 -33.90
N ARG A 574 -0.34 13.02 -34.16
CA ARG A 574 -0.32 11.55 -34.12
C ARG A 574 0.53 11.04 -35.27
N ARG A 575 1.30 9.96 -35.07
CA ARG A 575 2.35 9.57 -36.04
C ARG A 575 2.59 8.07 -36.14
N ILE A 576 3.08 7.64 -37.30
CA ILE A 576 3.68 6.31 -37.50
C ILE A 576 5.19 6.49 -37.57
N LEU A 577 5.90 5.63 -36.85
CA LEU A 577 7.36 5.66 -36.73
C LEU A 577 7.91 4.42 -37.44
N ILE A 578 8.76 4.63 -38.43
CA ILE A 578 9.39 3.57 -39.21
C ILE A 578 10.85 3.45 -38.77
N ALA A 579 11.15 2.44 -37.95
CA ALA A 579 12.48 2.12 -37.45
C ALA A 579 13.29 1.26 -38.46
N GLY A 580 13.06 1.50 -39.75
CA GLY A 580 13.63 0.77 -40.88
C GLY A 580 14.36 1.69 -41.85
N THR A 581 14.77 1.09 -42.97
CA THR A 581 15.43 1.78 -44.09
C THR A 581 14.49 2.77 -44.79
N GLU A 582 15.08 3.71 -45.53
CA GLU A 582 14.35 4.71 -46.32
C GLU A 582 13.36 4.08 -47.32
N LYS A 583 13.66 2.88 -47.86
CA LYS A 583 12.75 2.10 -48.71
C LYS A 583 11.51 1.59 -47.97
N GLU A 584 11.64 1.25 -46.70
CA GLU A 584 10.53 0.80 -45.85
C GLU A 584 9.65 2.00 -45.44
N TYR A 585 10.27 3.17 -45.19
CA TYR A 585 9.58 4.45 -45.01
C TYR A 585 8.81 4.89 -46.26
N GLU A 586 9.45 4.88 -47.43
CA GLU A 586 8.78 5.11 -48.73
C GLU A 586 7.59 4.17 -48.93
N THR A 587 7.72 2.91 -48.52
CA THR A 587 6.66 1.90 -48.66
C THR A 587 5.46 2.22 -47.77
N ALA A 588 5.70 2.61 -46.51
CA ALA A 588 4.63 3.07 -45.61
C ALA A 588 3.91 4.33 -46.15
N LEU A 589 4.66 5.34 -46.65
CA LEU A 589 4.08 6.52 -47.29
C LEU A 589 3.22 6.15 -48.52
N LYS A 590 3.69 5.23 -49.37
CA LYS A 590 2.95 4.75 -50.55
C LYS A 590 1.68 3.97 -50.18
N MET A 591 1.61 3.37 -49.00
CA MET A 591 0.39 2.72 -48.50
C MET A 591 -0.62 3.76 -47.97
N ILE A 592 -0.17 4.79 -47.26
CA ILE A 592 -1.04 5.87 -46.76
C ILE A 592 -1.60 6.72 -47.91
N GLY A 593 -0.79 6.99 -48.94
CA GLY A 593 -1.23 7.74 -50.13
C GLY A 593 -2.24 7.01 -51.02
N LYS A 594 -2.32 5.68 -50.95
CA LYS A 594 -3.23 4.85 -51.77
C LYS A 594 -4.57 4.57 -51.05
N LYS A 595 -5.25 5.62 -50.61
CA LYS A 595 -6.57 5.52 -49.94
C LYS A 595 -7.64 5.06 -50.93
N GLU A 596 -7.88 3.76 -51.03
CA GLU A 596 -9.07 3.23 -51.72
C GLU A 596 -10.34 3.61 -50.92
N SER A 597 -11.02 4.66 -51.39
CA SER A 597 -12.17 5.26 -50.71
C SER A 597 -13.50 4.76 -51.27
N LYS A 598 -14.48 4.58 -50.38
CA LYS A 598 -15.90 4.52 -50.73
C LYS A 598 -16.58 5.79 -50.22
N PRO A 599 -17.14 6.65 -51.08
CA PRO A 599 -17.70 7.94 -50.66
C PRO A 599 -19.21 7.86 -50.38
N GLN A 600 -19.60 8.18 -49.14
CA GLN A 600 -20.90 8.72 -48.72
C GLN A 600 -20.66 9.50 -47.41
N SER A 601 -21.24 10.68 -47.15
CA SER A 601 -21.98 11.64 -47.99
C SER A 601 -22.06 12.98 -47.24
N GLU A 602 -22.06 14.12 -47.94
CA GLU A 602 -22.19 15.45 -47.32
C GLU A 602 -23.65 15.83 -47.00
N SER A 603 -23.89 16.54 -45.89
CA SER A 603 -24.94 17.58 -45.83
C SER A 603 -24.84 18.50 -44.60
N VAL A 604 -24.50 19.77 -44.85
CA VAL A 604 -24.94 20.99 -44.13
C VAL A 604 -24.40 21.27 -42.70
N THR A 605 -24.05 22.54 -42.50
CA THR A 605 -23.27 23.13 -41.40
C THR A 605 -24.08 23.66 -40.21
N ALA A 606 -23.51 23.57 -39.00
CA ALA A 606 -23.57 24.60 -37.95
C ALA A 606 -22.57 24.29 -36.81
N LYS A 607 -21.92 25.32 -36.25
CA LYS A 607 -20.91 25.28 -35.15
C LYS A 607 -19.58 24.56 -35.49
N GLU A 608 -18.64 25.29 -36.10
CA GLU A 608 -17.23 24.84 -36.27
C GLU A 608 -16.25 25.58 -35.34
N ASP A 609 -16.67 26.64 -34.67
CA ASP A 609 -15.80 27.45 -33.79
C ASP A 609 -15.66 26.85 -32.38
N CYS A 610 -14.44 26.91 -31.84
CA CYS A 610 -14.11 26.45 -30.50
C CYS A 610 -14.67 27.39 -29.43
N VAL A 611 -15.39 26.85 -28.44
CA VAL A 611 -16.03 27.65 -27.37
C VAL A 611 -15.07 28.35 -26.41
N VAL A 612 -13.76 28.07 -26.50
CA VAL A 612 -12.70 28.61 -25.62
C VAL A 612 -11.84 29.67 -26.30
N CYS A 613 -11.39 29.45 -27.55
CA CYS A 613 -10.55 30.41 -28.27
C CYS A 613 -11.31 31.24 -29.33
N TRP A 614 -12.57 30.89 -29.61
CA TRP A 614 -13.48 31.59 -30.53
C TRP A 614 -12.98 31.73 -31.98
N GLY A 615 -12.01 30.90 -32.38
CA GLY A 615 -11.69 30.62 -33.78
C GLY A 615 -12.13 29.22 -34.19
N THR A 616 -12.07 28.95 -35.50
CA THR A 616 -12.36 27.64 -36.10
C THR A 616 -11.57 26.54 -35.39
N ALA A 617 -12.25 25.49 -34.95
CA ALA A 617 -11.67 24.51 -34.04
C ALA A 617 -10.69 23.57 -34.75
N ASP A 618 -9.39 23.71 -34.47
CA ASP A 618 -8.39 22.73 -34.92
C ASP A 618 -8.55 21.40 -34.18
N ASN A 619 -8.51 20.30 -34.95
CA ASN A 619 -8.78 18.94 -34.48
C ASN A 619 -10.06 18.85 -33.62
N PRO A 620 -11.25 19.19 -34.17
CA PRO A 620 -12.44 19.47 -33.37
C PRO A 620 -12.98 18.26 -32.60
N ILE A 621 -13.22 18.45 -31.30
CA ILE A 621 -13.99 17.55 -30.45
C ILE A 621 -15.42 18.06 -30.36
N LEU A 622 -16.39 17.15 -30.55
CA LEU A 622 -17.78 17.39 -30.16
C LEU A 622 -18.05 16.71 -28.81
N THR A 623 -18.38 17.50 -27.80
CA THR A 623 -18.75 17.01 -26.46
C THR A 623 -20.21 16.52 -26.41
N LYS A 624 -20.59 15.71 -25.41
CA LYS A 624 -21.95 15.16 -25.28
C LYS A 624 -23.06 16.22 -25.09
N CYS A 625 -22.68 17.46 -24.75
CA CYS A 625 -23.58 18.63 -24.68
C CYS A 625 -23.65 19.45 -26.00
N ASN A 626 -23.07 18.95 -27.10
CA ASN A 626 -23.04 19.58 -28.43
C ASN A 626 -22.32 20.95 -28.48
N HIS A 627 -21.20 21.04 -27.75
CA HIS A 627 -20.23 22.13 -27.81
C HIS A 627 -18.89 21.65 -28.36
N VAL A 628 -18.25 22.50 -29.18
CA VAL A 628 -17.05 22.17 -29.95
C VAL A 628 -15.81 22.82 -29.33
N TYR A 629 -14.70 22.06 -29.31
CA TYR A 629 -13.42 22.48 -28.74
C TYR A 629 -12.26 22.08 -29.66
N CYS A 630 -11.20 22.89 -29.73
CA CYS A 630 -9.87 22.38 -30.10
C CYS A 630 -9.35 21.46 -28.99
N ILE A 631 -8.56 20.43 -29.31
CA ILE A 631 -8.11 19.48 -28.27
C ILE A 631 -7.25 20.14 -27.20
N GLU A 632 -6.34 21.03 -27.59
CA GLU A 632 -5.49 21.76 -26.64
C GLU A 632 -6.32 22.70 -25.76
N CYS A 633 -7.35 23.33 -26.32
CA CYS A 633 -8.30 24.15 -25.56
C CYS A 633 -9.11 23.33 -24.55
N PHE A 634 -9.44 22.07 -24.87
CA PHE A 634 -10.10 21.15 -23.96
C PHE A 634 -9.15 20.66 -22.85
N GLU A 635 -7.92 20.26 -23.19
CA GLU A 635 -6.89 19.84 -22.21
C GLU A 635 -6.54 20.98 -21.24
N LEU A 636 -6.41 22.23 -21.74
CA LEU A 636 -6.21 23.43 -20.91
C LEU A 636 -7.43 23.76 -20.05
N SER A 637 -8.65 23.70 -20.61
CA SER A 637 -9.91 23.94 -19.88
C SER A 637 -10.10 22.95 -18.73
N CYS A 638 -9.80 21.67 -18.96
CA CYS A 638 -9.87 20.64 -17.92
C CYS A 638 -8.82 20.85 -16.82
N SER A 639 -7.60 21.23 -17.20
CA SER A 639 -6.51 21.55 -16.26
C SER A 639 -6.82 22.78 -15.38
N ALA A 640 -7.58 23.75 -15.92
CA ALA A 640 -7.94 25.00 -15.24
C ALA A 640 -9.13 24.89 -14.26
N ALA A 641 -9.77 23.71 -14.13
CA ALA A 641 -11.01 23.52 -13.36
C ALA A 641 -10.89 23.76 -11.84
N SER A 642 -9.68 23.90 -11.28
CA SER A 642 -9.45 24.08 -9.84
C SER A 642 -9.90 25.44 -9.27
N SER A 643 -10.00 26.48 -10.11
CA SER A 643 -9.80 27.88 -9.67
C SER A 643 -10.98 28.56 -8.99
N ASN A 644 -12.22 28.33 -9.42
CA ASN A 644 -13.33 29.29 -9.21
C ASN A 644 -14.51 28.77 -8.37
N GLY A 645 -14.38 27.62 -7.69
CA GLY A 645 -15.53 26.88 -7.13
C GLY A 645 -15.36 26.32 -5.71
N LYS A 646 -16.51 26.22 -5.02
CA LYS A 646 -16.65 25.54 -3.70
C LYS A 646 -16.46 24.01 -3.81
N THR A 647 -16.62 23.47 -5.01
CA THR A 647 -16.38 22.07 -5.42
C THR A 647 -15.45 22.05 -6.63
N PHE A 648 -14.62 21.01 -6.76
CA PHE A 648 -13.92 20.71 -8.01
C PHE A 648 -14.89 19.99 -8.96
N SER A 649 -15.06 20.50 -10.18
CA SER A 649 -15.91 19.90 -11.21
C SER A 649 -15.50 20.41 -12.60
N ILE A 650 -15.19 19.50 -13.53
CA ILE A 650 -14.86 19.86 -14.91
C ILE A 650 -16.14 19.97 -15.74
N ASN A 651 -16.46 21.19 -16.18
CA ASN A 651 -17.73 21.54 -16.79
C ASN A 651 -17.55 22.14 -18.19
N CYS A 652 -18.60 22.06 -19.02
CA CYS A 652 -18.60 22.70 -20.32
C CYS A 652 -18.70 24.23 -20.23
N HIS A 653 -17.81 24.91 -20.94
CA HIS A 653 -17.74 26.38 -21.09
C HIS A 653 -18.61 26.91 -22.24
N GLY A 654 -19.42 26.03 -22.86
CA GLY A 654 -20.34 26.36 -23.94
C GLY A 654 -21.36 27.46 -23.61
N ASP A 655 -21.92 28.05 -24.67
CA ASP A 655 -22.92 29.13 -24.64
C ASP A 655 -22.46 30.37 -23.83
N MET A 656 -21.17 30.68 -23.91
CA MET A 656 -20.44 31.68 -23.12
C MET A 656 -20.48 31.40 -21.60
N GLY A 657 -20.01 30.21 -21.23
CA GLY A 657 -19.90 29.76 -19.84
C GLY A 657 -21.23 29.37 -19.18
N ARG A 658 -22.34 29.33 -19.92
CA ARG A 658 -23.68 29.03 -19.40
C ARG A 658 -24.07 27.56 -19.47
N CYS A 659 -23.39 26.75 -20.28
CA CYS A 659 -23.71 25.32 -20.39
C CYS A 659 -23.51 24.58 -19.06
N GLN A 660 -22.31 24.68 -18.45
CA GLN A 660 -21.96 24.13 -17.14
C GLN A 660 -22.22 22.63 -16.92
N VAL A 661 -22.58 21.87 -17.96
CA VAL A 661 -22.71 20.41 -17.91
C VAL A 661 -21.36 19.79 -17.56
N SER A 662 -21.29 19.07 -16.44
CA SER A 662 -20.10 18.34 -16.01
C SER A 662 -19.83 17.16 -16.93
N PHE A 663 -18.59 17.01 -17.41
CA PHE A 663 -18.23 15.94 -18.34
C PHE A 663 -18.23 14.56 -17.69
N SER A 664 -18.65 13.55 -18.44
CA SER A 664 -18.60 12.15 -17.99
C SER A 664 -17.16 11.64 -17.93
N LEU A 665 -16.86 10.69 -17.04
CA LEU A 665 -15.48 10.21 -16.86
C LEU A 665 -14.97 9.43 -18.07
N GLU A 666 -15.88 8.71 -18.73
CA GLU A 666 -15.66 8.01 -20.00
C GLU A 666 -15.32 9.01 -21.12
N GLU A 667 -16.03 10.14 -21.19
CA GLU A 667 -15.78 11.22 -22.17
C GLU A 667 -14.44 11.92 -21.92
N LEU A 668 -14.11 12.19 -20.65
CA LEU A 668 -12.79 12.71 -20.28
C LEU A 668 -11.68 11.71 -20.65
N GLN A 669 -11.89 10.40 -20.45
CA GLN A 669 -10.93 9.34 -20.79
C GLN A 669 -10.81 9.09 -22.30
N GLU A 670 -11.87 9.30 -23.08
CA GLU A 670 -11.89 9.22 -24.55
C GLU A 670 -11.18 10.41 -25.23
N ILE A 671 -11.25 11.59 -24.63
CA ILE A 671 -10.76 12.85 -25.23
C ILE A 671 -9.32 13.19 -24.81
N LEU A 672 -8.99 13.05 -23.53
CA LEU A 672 -7.71 13.46 -22.95
C LEU A 672 -6.62 12.40 -23.20
N SER A 673 -5.35 12.82 -23.23
CA SER A 673 -4.25 11.86 -23.13
C SER A 673 -4.29 11.11 -21.79
N SER A 674 -3.86 9.84 -21.76
CA SER A 674 -3.84 9.03 -20.53
C SER A 674 -2.93 9.58 -19.43
N LYS A 675 -2.03 10.53 -19.74
CA LYS A 675 -1.33 11.33 -18.72
C LYS A 675 -2.24 12.44 -18.20
N ALA A 676 -2.75 13.31 -19.09
CA ALA A 676 -3.58 14.45 -18.68
C ALA A 676 -4.81 14.01 -17.86
N PHE A 677 -5.44 12.88 -18.20
CA PHE A 677 -6.53 12.30 -17.42
C PHE A 677 -6.13 11.98 -15.97
N GLU A 678 -5.00 11.28 -15.76
CA GLU A 678 -4.52 10.92 -14.42
C GLU A 678 -4.01 12.14 -13.64
N ASP A 679 -3.29 13.07 -14.30
CA ASP A 679 -2.85 14.35 -13.73
C ASP A 679 -4.07 15.16 -13.22
N ILE A 680 -5.20 15.10 -13.94
CA ILE A 680 -6.49 15.71 -13.56
C ILE A 680 -7.16 15.01 -12.37
N LEU A 681 -7.12 13.67 -12.29
CA LEU A 681 -7.62 12.93 -11.12
C LEU A 681 -6.78 13.23 -9.87
N GLU A 682 -5.45 13.34 -10.01
CA GLU A 682 -4.53 13.70 -8.93
C GLU A 682 -4.71 15.15 -8.46
N ALA A 683 -4.94 16.08 -9.41
CA ALA A 683 -5.32 17.45 -9.12
C ALA A 683 -6.65 17.52 -8.36
N SER A 684 -7.68 16.81 -8.82
CA SER A 684 -9.00 16.73 -8.16
C SER A 684 -8.90 16.18 -6.74
N PHE A 685 -8.16 15.07 -6.56
CA PHE A 685 -7.87 14.50 -5.24
C PHE A 685 -7.22 15.54 -4.32
N SER A 686 -6.15 16.18 -4.77
CA SER A 686 -5.43 17.17 -3.97
C SER A 686 -6.31 18.38 -3.62
N SER A 687 -7.11 18.84 -4.58
CA SER A 687 -8.12 19.89 -4.40
C SER A 687 -9.23 19.49 -3.41
N HIS A 688 -9.56 18.20 -3.30
CA HIS A 688 -10.51 17.68 -2.31
C HIS A 688 -9.89 17.64 -0.90
N ILE A 689 -8.66 17.16 -0.74
CA ILE A 689 -7.98 17.13 0.58
C ILE A 689 -7.83 18.55 1.13
N GLN A 690 -7.35 19.50 0.31
CA GLN A 690 -7.17 20.89 0.71
C GLN A 690 -8.48 21.60 1.13
N ARG A 691 -9.63 21.23 0.53
CA ARG A 691 -10.95 21.76 0.92
C ARG A 691 -11.56 21.08 2.16
N ASN A 692 -11.07 19.91 2.57
CA ASN A 692 -11.63 19.13 3.69
C ASN A 692 -10.64 18.89 4.86
N PRO A 693 -9.96 19.93 5.38
CA PRO A 693 -8.91 19.80 6.40
C PRO A 693 -9.41 19.36 7.79
N GLN A 694 -10.72 19.27 8.00
CA GLN A 694 -11.34 18.71 9.21
C GLN A 694 -11.61 17.20 9.09
N THR A 695 -11.38 16.61 7.92
CA THR A 695 -11.57 15.17 7.67
C THR A 695 -10.27 14.52 7.26
N PHE A 696 -9.53 15.11 6.33
CA PHE A 696 -8.27 14.57 5.81
C PHE A 696 -7.15 15.61 5.86
N ARG A 697 -5.93 15.18 6.18
CA ARG A 697 -4.72 16.01 6.08
C ARG A 697 -3.55 15.19 5.54
N TYR A 698 -2.63 15.86 4.86
CA TYR A 698 -1.34 15.31 4.48
C TYR A 698 -0.43 15.11 5.70
N CYS A 699 0.48 14.14 5.61
CA CYS A 699 1.54 13.92 6.59
C CYS A 699 2.35 15.20 6.81
N PRO A 700 2.62 15.62 8.07
CA PRO A 700 3.40 16.82 8.37
C PRO A 700 4.92 16.66 8.14
N LYS A 701 5.38 15.57 7.52
CA LYS A 701 6.78 15.40 7.09
C LYS A 701 6.92 15.89 5.64
N PRO A 702 7.88 16.77 5.32
CA PRO A 702 8.12 17.20 3.93
C PRO A 702 8.30 16.03 2.98
N ASN A 703 7.84 16.21 1.73
CA ASN A 703 7.90 15.21 0.65
C ASN A 703 7.19 13.88 1.00
N CYS A 704 6.09 13.94 1.75
CA CYS A 704 5.27 12.78 2.07
C CYS A 704 3.78 13.05 1.82
N ASP A 705 3.33 12.74 0.61
CA ASP A 705 1.95 12.99 0.15
C ASP A 705 0.91 12.02 0.72
N THR A 706 1.30 11.20 1.71
CA THR A 706 0.40 10.27 2.40
C THR A 706 -0.60 11.04 3.25
N ILE A 707 -1.89 10.76 3.08
CA ILE A 707 -2.96 11.38 3.87
C ILE A 707 -3.33 10.53 5.09
N TYR A 708 -3.87 11.18 6.10
CA TYR A 708 -4.49 10.55 7.27
C TYR A 708 -5.81 11.25 7.62
N ARG A 709 -6.65 10.57 8.42
CA ARG A 709 -7.91 11.11 8.92
C ARG A 709 -7.74 11.85 10.25
N VAL A 710 -8.35 13.02 10.34
CA VAL A 710 -8.45 13.84 11.56
C VAL A 710 -9.34 13.16 12.61
N THR A 711 -9.03 13.32 13.90
CA THR A 711 -9.84 12.80 15.00
C THR A 711 -10.08 13.87 16.08
N ASP A 712 -11.30 13.97 16.59
CA ASP A 712 -11.68 14.94 17.64
C ASP A 712 -11.09 14.61 19.03
N THR A 713 -10.37 13.49 19.13
CA THR A 713 -9.73 12.99 20.35
C THR A 713 -8.30 12.53 20.04
N MET A 714 -7.41 12.70 21.01
CA MET A 714 -5.96 12.45 20.87
C MET A 714 -5.65 10.98 20.54
N HIS A 715 -5.40 10.69 19.26
CA HIS A 715 -4.94 9.41 18.74
C HIS A 715 -3.61 9.57 18.01
N PHE A 716 -2.78 8.52 18.02
CA PHE A 716 -1.51 8.45 17.31
C PHE A 716 -1.57 7.42 16.18
N ASN A 717 -1.30 7.87 14.95
CA ASN A 717 -1.11 6.99 13.80
C ASN A 717 0.32 7.14 13.29
N THR A 718 0.97 6.03 12.95
CA THR A 718 2.24 6.05 12.23
C THR A 718 1.99 6.16 10.73
N CYS A 719 2.64 7.11 10.05
CA CYS A 719 2.56 7.23 8.60
C CYS A 719 3.14 5.96 7.93
N THR A 720 2.30 5.26 7.16
CA THR A 720 2.64 4.00 6.49
C THR A 720 3.75 4.15 5.44
N GLU A 721 3.99 5.36 4.94
CA GLU A 721 5.08 5.63 4.01
C GLU A 721 6.37 6.09 4.69
N CYS A 722 6.32 7.11 5.56
CA CYS A 722 7.53 7.77 6.06
C CYS A 722 7.89 7.51 7.54
N CYS A 723 7.18 6.59 8.21
CA CYS A 723 7.38 6.18 9.62
C CYS A 723 7.17 7.28 10.69
N THR A 724 6.82 8.50 10.29
CA THR A 724 6.53 9.60 11.22
C THR A 724 5.28 9.29 12.03
N VAL A 725 5.37 9.39 13.36
CA VAL A 725 4.20 9.35 14.25
C VAL A 725 3.50 10.71 14.20
N ILE A 726 2.20 10.69 13.99
CA ILE A 726 1.35 11.88 13.86
C ILE A 726 0.27 11.80 14.94
N CYS A 727 0.13 12.85 15.75
CA CYS A 727 -1.08 13.03 16.54
C CYS A 727 -2.22 13.51 15.62
N THR A 728 -3.27 12.73 15.47
CA THR A 728 -4.37 13.02 14.54
C THR A 728 -5.34 14.11 15.04
N TYR A 729 -5.17 14.55 16.30
CA TYR A 729 -5.90 15.65 16.94
C TYR A 729 -5.19 17.01 16.77
N CYS A 730 -3.91 17.13 17.16
CA CYS A 730 -3.18 18.39 17.03
C CYS A 730 -2.37 18.53 15.73
N HIS A 731 -2.31 17.47 14.92
CA HIS A 731 -1.63 17.39 13.61
C HIS A 731 -0.09 17.49 13.63
N HIS A 732 0.54 17.48 14.80
CA HIS A 732 1.99 17.59 14.96
C HIS A 732 2.70 16.24 15.11
N GLN A 733 4.03 16.27 14.92
CA GLN A 733 4.91 15.12 15.05
C GLN A 733 5.36 14.92 16.51
N HIS A 734 4.60 14.14 17.27
CA HIS A 734 5.00 13.68 18.61
C HIS A 734 4.51 12.26 18.90
N ASP A 735 5.10 11.63 19.90
CA ASP A 735 4.83 10.26 20.33
C ASP A 735 5.04 10.17 21.85
N ASN A 736 4.23 9.37 22.55
CA ASN A 736 4.30 9.13 24.00
C ASN A 736 4.24 10.39 24.90
N LYS A 737 3.67 11.50 24.42
CA LYS A 737 3.42 12.75 25.17
C LYS A 737 2.06 13.34 24.80
N THR A 738 1.35 13.95 25.74
CA THR A 738 0.13 14.70 25.46
C THR A 738 0.39 15.88 24.52
N CYS A 739 -0.64 16.38 23.85
CA CYS A 739 -0.51 17.58 23.03
C CYS A 739 -0.08 18.81 23.85
N ALA A 740 -0.50 18.90 25.12
CA ALA A 740 -0.09 19.97 26.03
C ALA A 740 1.39 19.87 26.45
N GLU A 741 1.91 18.67 26.70
CA GLU A 741 3.35 18.47 26.96
C GLU A 741 4.20 18.73 25.71
N TYR A 742 3.74 18.28 24.54
CA TYR A 742 4.42 18.58 23.28
C TYR A 742 4.41 20.07 22.95
N GLU A 743 3.28 20.75 23.17
CA GLU A 743 3.17 22.20 23.05
C GLU A 743 4.13 22.86 24.04
N TYR A 744 4.11 22.48 25.32
CA TYR A 744 5.00 23.00 26.37
C TYR A 744 6.49 22.85 26.00
N GLU A 745 6.94 21.67 25.59
CA GLU A 745 8.35 21.43 25.19
C GLU A 745 8.74 22.18 23.91
N SER A 746 7.88 22.18 22.90
CA SER A 746 8.07 22.99 21.68
C SER A 746 8.05 24.48 21.99
N SER A 747 7.37 24.86 23.07
CA SER A 747 7.29 26.20 23.65
C SER A 747 8.47 26.54 24.57
N GLY A 748 9.61 25.87 24.45
CA GLY A 748 10.91 26.35 24.98
C GLY A 748 11.32 27.75 24.48
N LYS A 749 10.51 28.39 23.62
CA LYS A 749 10.56 29.81 23.25
C LYS A 749 9.48 30.66 23.92
N TYR A 750 8.34 30.13 24.34
CA TYR A 750 7.14 30.91 24.73
C TYR A 750 7.36 31.79 25.95
N GLU A 751 8.07 31.36 27.00
CA GLU A 751 8.42 32.28 28.08
C GLU A 751 9.30 33.44 27.61
N ALA A 752 10.29 33.18 26.76
CA ALA A 752 11.16 34.20 26.21
C ALA A 752 10.41 35.12 25.22
N THR A 753 9.47 34.56 24.46
CA THR A 753 8.60 35.29 23.53
C THR A 753 7.55 36.10 24.26
N LEU A 754 6.97 35.65 25.37
CA LEU A 754 6.12 36.47 26.24
C LEU A 754 6.91 37.65 26.81
N LYS A 755 8.07 37.38 27.42
CA LYS A 755 9.00 38.39 27.95
C LYS A 755 9.54 39.35 26.87
N MET A 756 9.42 39.00 25.58
CA MET A 756 9.78 39.85 24.44
C MET A 756 8.57 40.60 23.86
N MET A 757 7.41 39.96 23.74
CA MET A 757 6.14 40.56 23.33
C MET A 757 5.72 41.68 24.29
N GLU A 758 5.82 41.43 25.60
CA GLU A 758 5.59 42.43 26.64
C GLU A 758 6.54 43.64 26.52
N LYS A 759 7.82 43.41 26.19
CA LYS A 759 8.82 44.47 25.94
C LYS A 759 8.59 45.27 24.66
N ILE A 760 7.85 44.75 23.69
CA ILE A 760 7.54 45.42 22.41
C ILE A 760 6.07 45.83 22.30
N GLY A 761 5.30 45.81 23.40
CA GLY A 761 3.93 46.28 23.44
C GLY A 761 2.90 45.38 22.73
N ILE A 762 3.23 44.11 22.48
CA ILE A 762 2.34 43.14 21.84
C ILE A 762 1.69 42.24 22.91
N LYS A 763 0.38 41.99 22.78
CA LYS A 763 -0.40 41.04 23.59
C LYS A 763 -1.06 40.01 22.68
N SER A 764 -1.80 39.04 23.24
CA SER A 764 -2.54 38.02 22.48
C SER A 764 -4.04 38.11 22.75
N CYS A 765 -4.86 37.96 21.72
CA CYS A 765 -6.32 37.88 21.88
C CYS A 765 -6.71 36.63 22.72
N PRO A 766 -7.54 36.75 23.77
CA PRO A 766 -7.94 35.59 24.58
C PRO A 766 -8.75 34.57 23.77
N LYS A 767 -9.61 35.03 22.84
CA LYS A 767 -10.57 34.21 22.06
C LYS A 767 -9.90 33.37 20.97
N CYS A 768 -8.93 33.92 20.23
CA CYS A 768 -8.32 33.28 19.05
C CYS A 768 -6.78 33.20 19.07
N LYS A 769 -6.14 33.66 20.15
CA LYS A 769 -4.67 33.70 20.37
C LYS A 769 -3.84 34.53 19.37
N THR A 770 -4.45 35.09 18.33
CA THR A 770 -3.80 36.03 17.40
C THR A 770 -3.17 37.21 18.15
N SER A 771 -1.93 37.54 17.80
CA SER A 771 -1.23 38.71 18.33
C SER A 771 -1.98 40.02 18.01
N ILE A 772 -1.96 40.93 18.97
CA ILE A 772 -2.58 42.25 18.92
C ILE A 772 -1.59 43.29 19.45
N GLU A 773 -1.52 44.42 18.76
CA GLU A 773 -0.62 45.54 19.06
C GLU A 773 -1.49 46.79 19.23
N LYS A 774 -1.20 47.62 20.23
CA LYS A 774 -1.84 48.92 20.37
C LYS A 774 -0.96 49.98 19.69
N THR A 775 -1.33 50.39 18.48
CA THR A 775 -0.57 51.39 17.72
C THR A 775 -0.69 52.79 18.33
N ASP A 776 -1.91 53.25 18.66
CA ASP A 776 -2.14 54.44 19.50
C ASP A 776 -3.60 54.49 20.04
N GLY A 777 -3.92 55.46 20.89
CA GLY A 777 -5.28 55.93 21.16
C GLY A 777 -6.06 55.13 22.21
N CYS A 778 -7.22 54.59 21.81
CA CYS A 778 -8.20 53.97 22.70
C CYS A 778 -7.69 52.65 23.32
N ASN A 779 -8.18 52.29 24.50
CA ASN A 779 -7.95 50.98 25.12
C ASN A 779 -8.93 49.89 24.65
N HIS A 780 -9.83 50.20 23.71
CA HIS A 780 -10.60 49.20 22.95
C HIS A 780 -9.76 48.70 21.76
N ILE A 781 -9.67 47.38 21.59
CA ILE A 781 -9.10 46.75 20.40
C ILE A 781 -10.09 45.75 19.82
N GLU A 782 -10.30 45.82 18.51
CA GLU A 782 -11.03 44.80 17.77
C GLU A 782 -10.06 43.81 17.10
N CYS A 783 -10.19 42.53 17.44
CA CYS A 783 -9.40 41.48 16.84
C CYS A 783 -10.06 40.95 15.55
N LYS A 784 -9.25 40.51 14.58
CA LYS A 784 -9.69 39.95 13.28
C LYS A 784 -10.61 38.72 13.37
N CYS A 785 -10.84 38.17 14.57
CA CYS A 785 -11.82 37.12 14.86
C CYS A 785 -13.22 37.63 15.28
N GLY A 786 -13.47 38.94 15.17
CA GLY A 786 -14.72 39.56 15.67
C GLY A 786 -14.82 39.48 17.19
N ALA A 787 -13.78 39.96 17.89
CA ALA A 787 -13.78 40.07 19.34
C ALA A 787 -13.34 41.48 19.75
N HIS A 788 -14.12 42.12 20.61
CA HIS A 788 -13.77 43.42 21.18
C HIS A 788 -13.10 43.20 22.54
N LEU A 789 -11.95 43.84 22.76
CA LEU A 789 -11.04 43.56 23.86
C LEU A 789 -10.67 44.84 24.59
N CYS A 790 -10.56 44.77 25.92
CA CYS A 790 -9.93 45.84 26.69
C CYS A 790 -8.42 45.61 26.77
N TRP A 791 -7.61 46.55 26.29
CA TRP A 791 -6.14 46.48 26.29
C TRP A 791 -5.53 46.38 27.69
N VAL A 792 -6.20 46.95 28.70
CA VAL A 792 -5.71 46.99 30.08
C VAL A 792 -5.71 45.59 30.70
N CYS A 793 -6.87 44.94 30.74
CA CYS A 793 -7.11 43.66 31.43
C CYS A 793 -7.23 42.44 30.52
N LEU A 794 -7.26 42.61 29.19
CA LEU A 794 -7.52 41.58 28.17
C LEU A 794 -8.88 40.87 28.26
N GLU A 795 -9.85 41.42 29.01
CA GLU A 795 -11.23 40.92 29.01
C GLU A 795 -11.90 41.13 27.64
N SER A 796 -12.74 40.18 27.23
CA SER A 796 -13.27 40.07 25.86
C SER A 796 -14.79 40.05 25.78
N PHE A 797 -15.33 40.80 24.83
CA PHE A 797 -16.75 41.09 24.69
C PHE A 797 -17.24 40.80 23.28
N GLU A 798 -18.51 40.38 23.15
CA GLU A 798 -19.16 40.10 21.87
C GLU A 798 -19.52 41.37 21.08
N TYR A 799 -19.73 42.49 21.78
CA TYR A 799 -20.13 43.76 21.19
C TYR A 799 -19.28 44.92 21.72
N SER A 800 -18.90 45.83 20.81
CA SER A 800 -18.03 46.98 21.11
C SER A 800 -18.50 47.78 22.33
N LYS A 801 -19.81 48.05 22.43
CA LYS A 801 -20.41 48.81 23.55
C LYS A 801 -20.08 48.20 24.91
N LEU A 802 -20.17 46.88 25.08
CA LEU A 802 -19.92 46.21 26.36
C LEU A 802 -18.47 46.42 26.83
N CYS A 803 -17.52 46.52 25.90
CA CYS A 803 -16.14 46.85 26.21
C CYS A 803 -15.96 48.32 26.64
N TYR A 804 -16.73 49.25 26.08
CA TYR A 804 -16.74 50.66 26.52
C TYR A 804 -17.40 50.81 27.90
N ASP A 805 -18.56 50.19 28.11
CA ASP A 805 -19.26 50.17 29.40
C ASP A 805 -18.34 49.61 30.51
N HIS A 806 -17.61 48.52 30.22
CA HIS A 806 -16.57 47.96 31.09
C HIS A 806 -15.42 48.94 31.37
N MET A 807 -14.83 49.54 30.33
CA MET A 807 -13.69 50.48 30.51
C MET A 807 -14.09 51.69 31.37
N SER A 808 -15.29 52.24 31.18
CA SER A 808 -15.83 53.29 32.04
C SER A 808 -16.00 52.82 33.49
N ALA A 809 -16.54 51.62 33.71
CA ALA A 809 -16.84 51.10 35.04
C ALA A 809 -15.63 50.54 35.83
N LYS A 810 -14.57 50.09 35.13
CA LYS A 810 -13.40 49.41 35.73
C LYS A 810 -12.10 50.19 35.61
N HIS A 811 -11.99 51.10 34.64
CA HIS A 811 -10.74 51.82 34.32
C HIS A 811 -10.93 53.34 34.22
N GLY A 812 -12.11 53.86 34.56
CA GLY A 812 -12.41 55.30 34.61
C GLY A 812 -12.54 56.00 33.25
N GLY A 813 -12.39 55.27 32.15
CA GLY A 813 -12.45 55.83 30.80
C GLY A 813 -11.83 54.92 29.74
N CYS A 814 -11.96 55.32 28.47
CA CYS A 814 -11.50 54.56 27.31
C CYS A 814 -10.09 54.96 26.81
N PHE A 815 -9.47 56.00 27.38
CA PHE A 815 -8.13 56.47 27.03
C PHE A 815 -7.14 56.22 28.17
N SER A 816 -5.85 56.15 27.85
CA SER A 816 -4.78 56.17 28.86
C SER A 816 -4.61 57.59 29.39
N LEU A 817 -4.98 57.84 30.64
CA LEU A 817 -4.59 59.07 31.33
C LEU A 817 -3.05 59.08 31.50
N PRO A 818 -2.36 60.20 31.20
CA PRO A 818 -0.97 60.37 31.60
C PRO A 818 -0.85 60.27 33.12
N PHE A 819 0.17 59.57 33.61
CA PHE A 819 0.53 59.63 35.03
C PHE A 819 0.98 61.07 35.34
N LEU A 820 0.21 61.78 36.17
CA LEU A 820 0.72 62.92 36.91
C LEU A 820 1.76 62.40 37.90
N GLN A 821 2.88 63.11 38.02
CA GLN A 821 3.94 62.77 38.96
C GLN A 821 3.61 63.34 40.34
N GLU A 822 3.69 62.47 41.35
CA GLU A 822 4.07 62.80 42.74
C GLU A 822 5.12 61.77 43.19
#